data_AF-A0A848GRI4-F1
#
_entry.id   AF-A0A848GRI4-F1
#
_cell.length_a   1.000
_cell.length_b   1.000
_cell.length_c   1.000
_cell.angle_alpha   90.00
_cell.angle_beta   90.00
_cell.angle_gamma   90.00
#
_symmetry.space_group_name_H-M   'P 1'
#
loop_
_entity.id
_entity.type
_entity.pdbx_description
1 polymer ?
#
loop_
_entity_poly.entity_id
_entity_poly.type
_entity_poly.pdbx_seq_one_letter_code
_entity_poly.pdbx_strand_id
1 'polypeptide(L)'
;MIHKTFVTRLTGSLLLLTATTFAQTPETVGYLDRFEGEFAKIQVNGHEQLLHRSGKVVVDKIQEISYFRIVSAVKHGAYGAVNRKGDIIAPFRYDAVRVLDEDEKDNPEENYCLITIKQQGKMGAVDSMGNVLCQPVYNEIAALTPRTFSVKKNGLYGWCDMKTGKVLQEPKYEEVSPAYVLDRVIQIRLQGKTGLALEDGSVLVPPKYERFMGWNNSGQLFSYYVPGGKCGLMDRQGKVLTPAVYDDIAEGPSDNLVAVTQQGRVGLLEVATGKLKVPMQYTKTSRMGPLFLVWKGKLCGLTDTTGKEVIPVANTEIRVYDSKGSGIYGALPLPLTYAPPYYVVAKKGDAAAFYDVTGKQLMPFEYSDISVLSINDKVYVVPVKGKQCGLADFSGKLLMPVQFEGLATNNVVSSNYDDDAAGAEKNNFISVVKEEKPEVFGTGLFNIVTGQLVIPAIYSSLRWQNADIIRLEQGDSSGLADKTGKILRPLTKYGAFDAVSPSLIVERRYTDDAGTTLLTNKQGQILYQNKSWEFSASTYNRLLAPDANKTRPLQFNSGLLKVRGYSHENQFVDSTGKLVAFDQYEYVGDFSNGLAVAINQEKRVGIININKKEVYPLVLDDMAGADNELIQMKQGGKVGLLRKDGTVFLRLEYEDIDRIYDTTLYIVTRNGKKGVLNAEGKVLLPAAYDEIRYNKDTQFFDVTKDGKEGMVAIDGTAIVPPVYDYLEQNQHWGTNSRFPVLVKQGEWYLYLDEQGKPLPWRSKKKKGYDE
;
A
#
# COMPACT_ATOMS: atom_id res chain seq x y z
N MET A 1 24.29 63.76 8.45
CA MET A 1 25.70 63.35 8.25
C MET A 1 25.85 61.94 8.78
N ILE A 2 26.28 60.88 8.09
CA ILE A 2 26.77 60.61 6.73
C ILE A 2 26.44 59.12 6.49
N HIS A 3 25.91 58.80 5.32
CA HIS A 3 25.82 57.45 4.75
C HIS A 3 27.22 56.80 4.64
N LYS A 4 27.35 55.51 4.95
CA LYS A 4 28.33 54.66 4.27
C LYS A 4 27.69 53.35 3.82
N THR A 5 27.26 53.40 2.57
CA THR A 5 26.98 52.30 1.65
C THR A 5 28.24 51.44 1.49
N PHE A 6 28.15 50.13 1.76
CA PHE A 6 29.12 49.15 1.26
C PHE A 6 28.50 48.48 0.04
N VAL A 7 28.89 48.98 -1.14
CA VAL A 7 28.65 48.32 -2.42
C VAL A 7 29.79 47.35 -2.63
N THR A 8 29.57 46.07 -2.36
CA THR A 8 30.51 45.03 -2.78
C THR A 8 30.10 44.58 -4.19
N ARG A 9 30.77 45.17 -5.20
CA ARG A 9 30.78 44.63 -6.58
C ARG A 9 31.43 43.25 -6.54
N LEU A 10 30.64 42.17 -6.56
CA LEU A 10 31.12 40.89 -7.05
C LEU A 10 31.03 40.92 -8.57
N THR A 11 32.13 41.34 -9.19
CA THR A 11 32.43 41.02 -10.59
C THR A 11 32.60 39.52 -10.69
N GLY A 12 31.68 38.87 -11.40
CA GLY A 12 31.78 37.46 -11.76
C GLY A 12 33.06 37.26 -12.57
N SER A 13 34.10 36.75 -11.91
CA SER A 13 35.27 36.22 -12.58
C SER A 13 34.84 34.88 -13.19
N LEU A 14 34.51 34.93 -14.48
CA LEU A 14 34.35 33.76 -15.33
C LEU A 14 35.73 33.10 -15.42
N LEU A 15 36.02 32.16 -14.51
CA LEU A 15 37.18 31.28 -14.60
C LEU A 15 36.92 30.31 -15.76
N LEU A 16 37.33 30.73 -16.96
CA LEU A 16 37.57 29.86 -18.11
C LEU A 16 38.68 28.88 -17.71
N LEU A 17 38.29 27.76 -17.09
CA LEU A 17 39.11 26.57 -17.07
C LEU A 17 39.25 26.09 -18.52
N THR A 18 40.36 26.42 -19.15
CA THR A 18 40.81 25.79 -20.40
C THR A 18 41.20 24.36 -20.08
N ALA A 19 40.20 23.48 -19.96
CA ALA A 19 40.39 22.06 -20.14
C ALA A 19 40.45 21.82 -21.66
N THR A 20 41.67 21.83 -22.22
CA THR A 20 41.93 21.20 -23.51
C THR A 20 41.87 19.68 -23.34
N THR A 21 40.69 19.15 -23.01
CA THR A 21 40.34 17.81 -23.46
C THR A 21 40.13 17.94 -24.95
N PHE A 22 40.99 17.31 -25.76
CA PHE A 22 40.74 17.13 -27.18
C PHE A 22 39.32 16.57 -27.32
N ALA A 23 38.37 17.41 -27.72
CA ALA A 23 37.04 16.96 -28.09
C ALA A 23 37.25 16.08 -29.32
N GLN A 24 37.15 14.77 -29.15
CA GLN A 24 37.10 13.85 -30.27
C GLN A 24 36.04 14.37 -31.22
N THR A 25 36.43 14.66 -32.47
CA THR A 25 35.47 15.09 -33.49
C THR A 25 34.36 14.04 -33.57
N PRO A 26 33.09 14.41 -33.34
CA PRO A 26 32.00 13.45 -33.29
C PRO A 26 31.88 12.74 -34.64
N GLU A 27 31.75 11.42 -34.58
CA GLU A 27 31.60 10.56 -35.75
C GLU A 27 30.23 10.81 -36.39
N THR A 28 30.21 10.97 -37.72
CA THR A 28 28.99 11.21 -38.48
C THR A 28 28.41 9.88 -38.95
N VAL A 29 27.20 9.58 -38.48
CA VAL A 29 26.46 8.35 -38.80
C VAL A 29 25.22 8.66 -39.64
N GLY A 30 24.70 7.64 -40.33
CA GLY A 30 23.58 7.76 -41.27
C GLY A 30 22.27 8.25 -40.61
N TYR A 31 21.99 7.80 -39.39
CA TYR A 31 20.96 8.35 -38.50
C TYR A 31 21.29 8.08 -37.02
N LEU A 32 20.63 8.83 -36.14
CA LEU A 32 20.51 8.55 -34.70
C LEU A 32 19.05 8.24 -34.35
N ASP A 33 18.80 7.20 -33.57
CA ASP A 33 17.48 6.90 -32.97
C ASP A 33 17.45 7.37 -31.51
N ARG A 34 16.28 7.41 -30.87
CA ARG A 34 16.23 7.67 -29.42
C ARG A 34 16.83 6.51 -28.62
N PHE A 35 17.28 6.77 -27.39
CA PHE A 35 17.64 5.70 -26.47
C PHE A 35 16.40 5.01 -25.89
N GLU A 36 16.46 3.68 -25.85
CA GLU A 36 15.51 2.82 -25.16
C GLU A 36 16.25 1.98 -24.12
N GLY A 37 16.41 2.55 -22.92
CA GLY A 37 17.18 1.95 -21.82
C GLY A 37 18.68 2.05 -22.04
N GLU A 38 19.33 0.91 -22.27
CA GLU A 38 20.79 0.82 -22.36
C GLU A 38 21.33 1.04 -23.78
N PHE A 39 20.47 1.06 -24.82
CA PHE A 39 20.90 1.21 -26.21
C PHE A 39 20.01 2.14 -27.05
N ALA A 40 20.62 2.69 -28.11
CA ALA A 40 19.93 3.34 -29.23
C ALA A 40 20.39 2.71 -30.55
N LYS A 41 19.51 2.70 -31.55
CA LYS A 41 19.90 2.30 -32.91
C LYS A 41 20.63 3.44 -33.61
N ILE A 42 21.74 3.12 -34.28
CA ILE A 42 22.52 4.05 -35.10
C ILE A 42 22.88 3.40 -36.43
N GLN A 43 23.12 4.20 -37.49
CA GLN A 43 23.59 3.68 -38.78
C GLN A 43 25.07 3.98 -39.02
N VAL A 44 25.94 3.02 -38.73
CA VAL A 44 27.39 3.15 -38.96
C VAL A 44 27.73 2.49 -40.30
N ASN A 45 28.40 3.21 -41.20
CA ASN A 45 28.82 2.69 -42.51
C ASN A 45 27.68 2.04 -43.33
N GLY A 46 26.45 2.57 -43.23
CA GLY A 46 25.27 2.05 -43.94
C GLY A 46 24.54 0.89 -43.24
N HIS A 47 25.08 0.35 -42.15
CA HIS A 47 24.48 -0.76 -41.40
C HIS A 47 23.88 -0.29 -40.06
N GLU A 48 22.71 -0.83 -39.70
CA GLU A 48 22.11 -0.60 -38.37
C GLU A 48 22.90 -1.35 -37.31
N GLN A 49 23.31 -0.64 -36.26
CA GLN A 49 23.98 -1.17 -35.07
C GLN A 49 23.38 -0.55 -33.81
N LEU A 50 23.75 -1.10 -32.65
CA LEU A 50 23.26 -0.68 -31.34
C LEU A 50 24.37 0.03 -30.57
N LEU A 51 24.14 1.31 -30.29
CA LEU A 51 25.02 2.14 -29.48
C LEU A 51 24.64 2.02 -28.01
N HIS A 52 25.57 1.57 -27.17
CA HIS A 52 25.40 1.55 -25.72
C HIS A 52 25.34 2.96 -25.15
N ARG A 53 24.52 3.18 -24.11
CA ARG A 53 24.27 4.49 -23.45
C ARG A 53 25.51 5.27 -23.05
N SER A 54 26.62 4.57 -22.80
CA SER A 54 27.93 5.19 -22.53
C SER A 54 28.48 6.02 -23.70
N GLY A 55 27.97 5.84 -24.91
CA GLY A 55 28.54 6.38 -26.15
C GLY A 55 29.80 5.66 -26.65
N LYS A 56 30.35 4.69 -25.89
CA LYS A 56 31.68 4.09 -26.15
C LYS A 56 31.64 2.75 -26.89
N VAL A 57 30.52 2.02 -26.79
CA VAL A 57 30.43 0.63 -27.26
C VAL A 57 29.32 0.52 -28.30
N VAL A 58 29.67 0.00 -29.47
CA VAL A 58 28.74 -0.33 -30.55
C VAL A 58 28.78 -1.84 -30.78
N VAL A 59 27.60 -2.45 -30.83
CA VAL A 59 27.39 -3.90 -31.04
C VAL A 59 26.38 -4.13 -32.15
N ASP A 60 26.42 -5.31 -32.76
CA ASP A 60 25.51 -5.67 -33.86
C ASP A 60 24.17 -6.17 -33.33
N LYS A 61 24.19 -6.88 -32.19
CA LYS A 61 23.02 -7.52 -31.62
C LYS A 61 23.14 -7.66 -30.11
N ILE A 62 22.04 -7.44 -29.39
CA ILE A 62 21.91 -7.78 -27.96
C ILE A 62 21.44 -9.23 -27.85
N GLN A 63 22.10 -10.00 -26.99
CA GLN A 63 21.71 -11.37 -26.66
C GLN A 63 20.78 -11.38 -25.43
N GLU A 64 21.14 -10.63 -24.40
CA GLU A 64 20.40 -10.51 -23.14
C GLU A 64 20.88 -9.27 -22.35
N ILE A 65 20.01 -8.78 -21.48
CA ILE A 65 20.30 -7.71 -20.52
C ILE A 65 19.96 -8.27 -19.14
N SER A 66 20.96 -8.36 -18.27
CA SER A 66 20.81 -8.91 -16.93
C SER A 66 20.17 -7.90 -15.96
N TYR A 67 19.76 -8.35 -14.78
CA TYR A 67 19.20 -7.47 -13.75
C TYR A 67 20.17 -6.36 -13.34
N PHE A 68 21.44 -6.72 -13.13
CA PHE A 68 22.52 -5.77 -12.84
C PHE A 68 22.96 -4.95 -14.07
N ARG A 69 22.22 -5.02 -15.18
CA ARG A 69 22.46 -4.31 -16.44
C ARG A 69 23.82 -4.62 -17.05
N ILE A 70 24.24 -5.87 -16.92
CA ILE A 70 25.30 -6.42 -17.74
C ILE A 70 24.63 -6.93 -19.01
N VAL A 71 25.14 -6.49 -20.15
CA VAL A 71 24.57 -6.82 -21.45
C VAL A 71 25.51 -7.81 -22.12
N SER A 72 25.01 -9.02 -22.40
CA SER A 72 25.67 -9.92 -23.34
C SER A 72 25.25 -9.53 -24.77
N ALA A 73 26.24 -9.39 -25.64
CA ALA A 73 26.03 -8.87 -27.00
C ALA A 73 26.98 -9.53 -28.00
N VAL A 74 26.67 -9.35 -29.28
CA VAL A 74 27.47 -9.84 -30.41
C VAL A 74 28.06 -8.66 -31.16
N LYS A 75 29.36 -8.74 -31.44
CA LYS A 75 30.09 -7.81 -32.30
C LYS A 75 30.96 -8.59 -33.28
N HIS A 76 30.77 -8.35 -34.57
CA HIS A 76 31.42 -9.04 -35.69
C HIS A 76 31.36 -10.58 -35.57
N GLY A 77 30.19 -11.10 -35.18
CA GLY A 77 29.96 -12.54 -35.01
C GLY A 77 30.52 -13.17 -33.73
N ALA A 78 31.22 -12.40 -32.88
CA ALA A 78 31.75 -12.88 -31.61
C ALA A 78 30.94 -12.35 -30.42
N TYR A 79 30.75 -13.17 -29.39
CA TYR A 79 30.05 -12.80 -28.16
C TYR A 79 30.99 -12.12 -27.16
N GLY A 80 30.45 -11.14 -26.44
CA GLY A 80 31.09 -10.41 -25.34
C GLY A 80 30.05 -9.88 -24.36
N ALA A 81 30.49 -9.22 -23.30
CA ALA A 81 29.62 -8.57 -22.33
C ALA A 81 30.11 -7.17 -21.97
N VAL A 82 29.18 -6.26 -21.71
CA VAL A 82 29.44 -4.85 -21.35
C VAL A 82 28.58 -4.46 -20.15
N ASN A 83 29.13 -3.68 -19.22
CA ASN A 83 28.38 -3.16 -18.08
C ASN A 83 27.70 -1.81 -18.40
N ARG A 84 26.88 -1.31 -17.48
CA ARG A 84 26.18 -0.01 -17.59
C ARG A 84 27.10 1.21 -17.87
N LYS A 85 28.37 1.16 -17.47
CA LYS A 85 29.36 2.24 -17.72
C LYS A 85 29.99 2.17 -19.11
N GLY A 86 29.75 1.08 -19.85
CA GLY A 86 30.38 0.81 -21.13
C GLY A 86 31.72 0.07 -21.02
N ASP A 87 32.06 -0.48 -19.85
CA ASP A 87 33.28 -1.29 -19.70
C ASP A 87 33.02 -2.70 -20.22
N ILE A 88 33.97 -3.23 -21.00
CA ILE A 88 33.90 -4.59 -21.56
C ILE A 88 34.25 -5.59 -20.46
N ILE A 89 33.24 -6.31 -19.96
CA ILE A 89 33.35 -7.35 -18.91
C ILE A 89 33.88 -8.66 -19.52
N ALA A 90 33.38 -9.02 -20.70
CA ALA A 90 33.89 -10.14 -21.48
C ALA A 90 34.24 -9.65 -22.89
N PRO A 91 35.50 -9.77 -23.35
CA PRO A 91 35.88 -9.34 -24.69
C PRO A 91 35.08 -10.07 -25.78
N PHE A 92 34.75 -9.36 -26.86
CA PHE A 92 34.04 -9.91 -28.03
C PHE A 92 34.93 -10.87 -28.82
N ARG A 93 35.07 -12.10 -28.32
CA ARG A 93 35.88 -13.17 -28.91
C ARG A 93 35.37 -14.59 -28.58
N TYR A 94 34.27 -14.68 -27.84
CA TYR A 94 33.74 -15.95 -27.36
C TYR A 94 32.65 -16.50 -28.29
N ASP A 95 32.43 -17.80 -28.24
CA ASP A 95 31.37 -18.49 -28.97
C ASP A 95 29.99 -18.22 -28.35
N ALA A 96 29.96 -17.98 -27.04
CA ALA A 96 28.77 -17.58 -26.30
C ALA A 96 29.18 -16.89 -24.99
N VAL A 97 28.37 -15.92 -24.55
CA VAL A 97 28.45 -15.31 -23.21
C VAL A 97 27.04 -15.29 -22.61
N ARG A 98 26.90 -15.76 -21.37
CA ARG A 98 25.65 -15.69 -20.61
C ARG A 98 25.88 -15.12 -19.22
N VAL A 99 24.97 -14.29 -18.74
CA VAL A 99 24.93 -13.70 -17.41
C VAL A 99 23.90 -14.48 -16.58
N LEU A 100 24.35 -15.03 -15.46
CA LEU A 100 23.53 -15.70 -14.47
C LEU A 100 23.49 -14.79 -13.25
N ASP A 101 22.36 -14.14 -12.99
CA ASP A 101 22.21 -13.23 -11.85
C ASP A 101 20.88 -13.40 -11.10
N GLU A 102 20.89 -12.99 -9.83
CA GLU A 102 19.75 -13.01 -8.92
C GLU A 102 19.68 -11.69 -8.16
N ASP A 103 18.48 -11.11 -8.05
CA ASP A 103 18.20 -9.92 -7.24
C ASP A 103 16.98 -10.14 -6.34
N GLU A 104 17.23 -10.81 -5.22
CA GLU A 104 16.30 -10.99 -4.13
C GLU A 104 16.39 -9.78 -3.18
N LYS A 105 15.36 -8.93 -3.24
CA LYS A 105 15.30 -7.69 -2.45
C LYS A 105 15.13 -7.96 -0.97
N ASP A 106 14.42 -9.03 -0.63
CA ASP A 106 14.11 -9.37 0.76
C ASP A 106 15.26 -10.13 1.42
N ASN A 107 16.15 -10.74 0.64
CA ASN A 107 17.34 -11.45 1.11
C ASN A 107 18.57 -11.18 0.22
N PRO A 108 19.20 -9.99 0.36
CA PRO A 108 20.33 -9.59 -0.48
C PRO A 108 21.56 -10.50 -0.39
N GLU A 109 21.67 -11.35 0.64
CA GLU A 109 22.72 -12.35 0.79
C GLU A 109 22.61 -13.49 -0.24
N GLU A 110 21.45 -13.63 -0.90
CA GLU A 110 21.21 -14.61 -1.97
C GLU A 110 21.60 -14.08 -3.36
N ASN A 111 21.92 -12.79 -3.48
CA ASN A 111 22.23 -12.17 -4.76
C ASN A 111 23.59 -12.62 -5.28
N TYR A 112 23.66 -12.95 -6.56
CA TYR A 112 24.91 -13.27 -7.25
C TYR A 112 24.89 -12.75 -8.69
N CYS A 113 26.09 -12.66 -9.30
CA CYS A 113 26.23 -12.34 -10.72
C CYS A 113 27.46 -13.07 -11.27
N LEU A 114 27.22 -14.08 -12.09
CA LEU A 114 28.22 -14.93 -12.72
C LEU A 114 28.10 -14.85 -14.24
N ILE A 115 29.19 -14.49 -14.92
CA ILE A 115 29.21 -14.43 -16.37
C ILE A 115 29.93 -15.68 -16.89
N THR A 116 29.20 -16.56 -17.56
CA THR A 116 29.78 -17.73 -18.22
C THR A 116 30.23 -17.37 -19.63
N ILE A 117 31.43 -17.83 -19.98
CA ILE A 117 32.06 -17.63 -21.29
C ILE A 117 32.31 -18.98 -21.96
N LYS A 118 32.04 -19.09 -23.25
CA LYS A 118 32.27 -20.32 -24.01
C LYS A 118 33.28 -20.09 -25.12
N GLN A 119 34.27 -20.97 -25.22
CA GLN A 119 35.29 -20.93 -26.27
C GLN A 119 35.67 -22.34 -26.70
N GLN A 120 35.67 -22.61 -28.00
CA GLN A 120 35.97 -23.92 -28.59
C GLN A 120 35.16 -25.05 -27.95
N GLY A 121 33.88 -24.78 -27.66
CA GLY A 121 32.98 -25.77 -27.05
C GLY A 121 33.14 -25.97 -25.53
N LYS A 122 34.10 -25.30 -24.87
CA LYS A 122 34.33 -25.39 -23.42
C LYS A 122 33.89 -24.12 -22.70
N MET A 123 33.47 -24.25 -21.44
CA MET A 123 32.98 -23.15 -20.60
C MET A 123 34.01 -22.75 -19.56
N GLY A 124 34.08 -21.43 -19.34
CA GLY A 124 34.79 -20.75 -18.25
C GLY A 124 33.88 -19.70 -17.64
N ALA A 125 34.39 -18.94 -16.67
CA ALA A 125 33.59 -17.94 -15.97
C ALA A 125 34.41 -16.68 -15.64
N VAL A 126 33.73 -15.54 -15.60
CA VAL A 126 34.25 -14.24 -15.16
C VAL A 126 33.26 -13.59 -14.18
N ASP A 127 33.77 -12.70 -13.34
CA ASP A 127 32.93 -11.90 -12.44
C ASP A 127 32.37 -10.64 -13.13
N SER A 128 31.52 -9.89 -12.43
CA SER A 128 30.89 -8.65 -12.93
C SER A 128 31.87 -7.49 -13.17
N MET A 129 33.12 -7.62 -12.75
CA MET A 129 34.22 -6.68 -13.02
C MET A 129 35.09 -7.13 -14.21
N GLY A 130 34.84 -8.32 -14.76
CA GLY A 130 35.59 -8.92 -15.86
C GLY A 130 36.82 -9.72 -15.44
N ASN A 131 37.00 -10.00 -14.15
CA ASN A 131 38.07 -10.86 -13.67
C ASN A 131 37.77 -12.31 -14.05
N VAL A 132 38.77 -13.01 -14.59
CA VAL A 132 38.61 -14.43 -14.94
C VAL A 132 38.60 -15.28 -13.68
N LEU A 133 37.46 -15.91 -13.40
CA LEU A 133 37.29 -16.87 -12.30
C LEU A 133 37.83 -18.25 -12.70
N CYS A 134 37.50 -18.71 -13.91
CA CYS A 134 38.11 -19.92 -14.48
C CYS A 134 38.17 -19.88 -16.01
N GLN A 135 39.22 -20.49 -16.57
CA GLN A 135 39.42 -20.55 -18.02
C GLN A 135 38.41 -21.51 -18.70
N PRO A 136 38.14 -21.36 -20.01
CA PRO A 136 37.28 -22.27 -20.77
C PRO A 136 37.81 -23.71 -20.87
N VAL A 137 37.59 -24.52 -19.83
CA VAL A 137 38.06 -25.92 -19.75
C VAL A 137 36.97 -26.91 -19.35
N TYR A 138 35.83 -26.42 -18.87
CA TYR A 138 34.72 -27.24 -18.37
C TYR A 138 33.71 -27.55 -19.47
N ASN A 139 32.98 -28.65 -19.32
CA ASN A 139 31.87 -29.00 -20.19
C ASN A 139 30.62 -28.16 -19.89
N GLU A 140 30.43 -27.77 -18.63
CA GLU A 140 29.24 -27.07 -18.13
C GLU A 140 29.62 -26.24 -16.90
N ILE A 141 29.01 -25.05 -16.76
CA ILE A 141 29.09 -24.19 -15.58
C ILE A 141 27.70 -23.63 -15.29
N ALA A 142 27.27 -23.67 -14.03
CA ALA A 142 26.01 -23.10 -13.57
C ALA A 142 26.14 -22.59 -12.12
N ALA A 143 25.36 -21.57 -11.75
CA ALA A 143 25.25 -21.16 -10.35
C ALA A 143 24.74 -22.34 -9.50
N LEU A 144 25.31 -22.51 -8.30
CA LEU A 144 24.98 -23.63 -7.40
C LEU A 144 24.44 -23.12 -6.06
N THR A 145 25.10 -22.12 -5.49
CA THR A 145 24.62 -21.34 -4.35
C THR A 145 25.00 -19.87 -4.59
N PRO A 146 24.54 -18.91 -3.79
CA PRO A 146 25.00 -17.52 -3.90
C PRO A 146 26.53 -17.36 -3.76
N ARG A 147 27.20 -18.36 -3.17
CA ARG A 147 28.64 -18.36 -2.88
C ARG A 147 29.44 -19.34 -3.73
N THR A 148 28.79 -20.19 -4.52
CA THR A 148 29.48 -21.21 -5.33
C THR A 148 28.85 -21.41 -6.70
N PHE A 149 29.66 -21.86 -7.66
CA PHE A 149 29.17 -22.33 -8.95
C PHE A 149 29.65 -23.75 -9.24
N SER A 150 28.77 -24.55 -9.83
CA SER A 150 29.06 -25.91 -10.25
C SER A 150 29.90 -25.90 -11.53
N VAL A 151 30.79 -26.88 -11.65
CA VAL A 151 31.61 -27.12 -12.84
C VAL A 151 31.55 -28.60 -13.21
N LYS A 152 31.34 -28.90 -14.49
CA LYS A 152 31.33 -30.28 -15.00
C LYS A 152 32.54 -30.57 -15.85
N LYS A 153 33.26 -31.66 -15.55
CA LYS A 153 34.40 -32.14 -16.34
C LYS A 153 34.35 -33.66 -16.45
N ASN A 154 34.50 -34.17 -17.67
CA ASN A 154 34.49 -35.61 -17.96
C ASN A 154 33.21 -36.32 -17.43
N GLY A 155 32.07 -35.64 -17.48
CA GLY A 155 30.78 -36.18 -17.05
C GLY A 155 30.47 -36.04 -15.56
N LEU A 156 31.44 -35.62 -14.73
CA LEU A 156 31.27 -35.47 -13.29
C LEU A 156 31.21 -34.00 -12.87
N TYR A 157 30.55 -33.73 -11.75
CA TYR A 157 30.36 -32.41 -11.16
C TYR A 157 31.28 -32.20 -9.95
N GLY A 158 31.77 -30.96 -9.85
CA GLY A 158 32.43 -30.34 -8.71
C GLY A 158 31.96 -28.90 -8.59
N TRP A 159 32.58 -28.09 -7.74
CA TRP A 159 32.22 -26.68 -7.60
C TRP A 159 33.40 -25.80 -7.16
N CYS A 160 33.24 -24.51 -7.44
CA CYS A 160 34.21 -23.46 -7.17
C CYS A 160 33.57 -22.33 -6.36
N ASP A 161 34.42 -21.57 -5.69
CA ASP A 161 34.05 -20.34 -4.99
C ASP A 161 33.61 -19.25 -5.99
N MET A 162 32.46 -18.63 -5.77
CA MET A 162 31.86 -17.63 -6.67
C MET A 162 32.69 -16.37 -6.80
N LYS A 163 33.44 -16.00 -5.75
CA LYS A 163 34.20 -14.74 -5.71
C LYS A 163 35.60 -14.89 -6.31
N THR A 164 36.24 -16.02 -6.07
CA THR A 164 37.67 -16.23 -6.38
C THR A 164 37.89 -17.23 -7.51
N GLY A 165 36.88 -18.03 -7.87
CA GLY A 165 37.02 -19.12 -8.83
C GLY A 165 37.85 -20.30 -8.31
N LYS A 166 38.26 -20.29 -7.03
CA LYS A 166 39.01 -21.39 -6.42
C LYS A 166 38.19 -22.67 -6.48
N VAL A 167 38.79 -23.76 -6.97
CA VAL A 167 38.17 -25.09 -6.91
C VAL A 167 38.06 -25.52 -5.45
N LEU A 168 36.83 -25.66 -4.95
CA LEU A 168 36.53 -26.11 -3.59
C LEU A 168 36.33 -27.62 -3.57
N GLN A 169 35.73 -28.16 -4.64
CA GLN A 169 35.57 -29.59 -4.82
C GLN A 169 35.83 -29.96 -6.28
N GLU A 170 36.84 -30.81 -6.49
CA GLU A 170 37.13 -31.40 -7.80
C GLU A 170 35.94 -32.22 -8.32
N PRO A 171 35.72 -32.25 -9.66
CA PRO A 171 34.69 -33.06 -10.29
C PRO A 171 34.77 -34.55 -9.91
N LYS A 172 33.80 -35.02 -9.12
CA LYS A 172 33.73 -36.42 -8.66
C LYS A 172 32.31 -36.96 -8.47
N TYR A 173 31.30 -36.10 -8.51
CA TYR A 173 29.90 -36.49 -8.26
C TYR A 173 29.12 -36.63 -9.57
N GLU A 174 28.14 -37.52 -9.58
CA GLU A 174 27.24 -37.72 -10.73
C GLU A 174 26.30 -36.52 -10.89
N GLU A 175 25.86 -35.94 -9.77
CA GLU A 175 24.99 -34.77 -9.71
C GLU A 175 25.35 -33.92 -8.48
N VAL A 176 25.15 -32.60 -8.60
CA VAL A 176 25.20 -31.63 -7.49
C VAL A 176 24.04 -30.65 -7.62
N SER A 177 23.45 -30.24 -6.50
CA SER A 177 22.39 -29.22 -6.47
C SER A 177 22.40 -28.49 -5.12
N PRO A 178 21.77 -27.31 -4.99
CA PRO A 178 21.51 -26.75 -3.67
C PRO A 178 20.70 -27.75 -2.82
N ALA A 179 21.00 -27.84 -1.53
CA ALA A 179 20.24 -28.67 -0.60
C ALA A 179 19.16 -27.83 0.10
N TYR A 180 17.89 -28.12 -0.16
CA TYR A 180 16.77 -27.41 0.47
C TYR A 180 16.49 -27.81 1.93
N VAL A 181 17.36 -28.63 2.52
CA VAL A 181 17.20 -29.11 3.91
C VAL A 181 18.01 -28.31 4.91
N LEU A 182 19.07 -27.62 4.46
CA LEU A 182 19.97 -26.82 5.29
C LEU A 182 20.60 -25.69 4.47
N ASP A 183 20.69 -24.50 5.04
CA ASP A 183 21.38 -23.38 4.41
C ASP A 183 22.88 -23.68 4.20
N ARG A 184 23.41 -23.24 3.07
CA ARG A 184 24.84 -23.37 2.68
C ARG A 184 25.32 -24.82 2.61
N VAL A 185 24.42 -25.72 2.22
CA VAL A 185 24.69 -27.14 2.00
C VAL A 185 24.38 -27.49 0.55
N ILE A 186 25.23 -28.34 -0.02
CA ILE A 186 25.13 -28.86 -1.38
C ILE A 186 24.72 -30.33 -1.29
N GLN A 187 23.68 -30.70 -2.02
CA GLN A 187 23.31 -32.09 -2.21
C GLN A 187 24.23 -32.74 -3.24
N ILE A 188 24.78 -33.90 -2.90
CA ILE A 188 25.73 -34.65 -3.74
C ILE A 188 25.18 -36.03 -4.07
N ARG A 189 25.32 -36.48 -5.32
CA ARG A 189 24.96 -37.84 -5.75
C ARG A 189 26.20 -38.62 -6.21
N LEU A 190 26.32 -39.85 -5.71
CA LEU A 190 27.37 -40.80 -6.10
C LEU A 190 26.82 -42.22 -6.04
N GLN A 191 27.03 -43.02 -7.10
CA GLN A 191 26.52 -44.39 -7.23
C GLN A 191 25.00 -44.48 -6.99
N GLY A 192 24.26 -43.49 -7.48
CA GLY A 192 22.81 -43.40 -7.30
C GLY A 192 22.34 -43.10 -5.86
N LYS A 193 23.24 -42.84 -4.90
CA LYS A 193 22.91 -42.46 -3.52
C LYS A 193 23.15 -40.99 -3.26
N THR A 194 22.36 -40.43 -2.36
CA THR A 194 22.34 -39.01 -2.01
C THR A 194 23.08 -38.78 -0.69
N GLY A 195 23.90 -37.73 -0.65
CA GLY A 195 24.60 -37.22 0.53
C GLY A 195 24.53 -35.69 0.59
N LEU A 196 25.22 -35.11 1.57
CA LEU A 196 25.30 -33.67 1.79
C LEU A 196 26.76 -33.24 1.97
N ALA A 197 27.13 -32.12 1.38
CA ALA A 197 28.44 -31.49 1.51
C ALA A 197 28.29 -30.02 1.88
N LEU A 198 29.30 -29.47 2.56
CA LEU A 198 29.41 -28.03 2.77
C LEU A 198 29.99 -27.36 1.51
N GLU A 199 29.77 -26.05 1.38
CA GLU A 199 30.29 -25.26 0.26
C GLU A 199 31.81 -25.35 0.12
N ASP A 200 32.55 -25.57 1.21
CA ASP A 200 34.01 -25.71 1.22
C ASP A 200 34.54 -27.04 0.63
N GLY A 201 33.64 -27.97 0.25
CA GLY A 201 33.99 -29.28 -0.29
C GLY A 201 33.95 -30.43 0.72
N SER A 202 33.85 -30.13 2.01
CA SER A 202 33.79 -31.17 3.06
C SER A 202 32.47 -31.94 3.02
N VAL A 203 32.54 -33.25 3.27
CA VAL A 203 31.36 -34.12 3.28
C VAL A 203 30.71 -34.07 4.65
N LEU A 204 29.49 -33.54 4.72
CA LEU A 204 28.66 -33.50 5.93
C LEU A 204 27.97 -34.85 6.17
N VAL A 205 27.31 -35.38 5.12
CA VAL A 205 26.66 -36.69 5.14
C VAL A 205 27.13 -37.49 3.92
N PRO A 206 27.76 -38.66 4.09
CA PRO A 206 28.23 -39.44 2.95
C PRO A 206 27.06 -39.94 2.08
N PRO A 207 27.23 -40.08 0.75
CA PRO A 207 26.21 -40.61 -0.14
C PRO A 207 25.80 -42.04 0.23
N LYS A 208 24.70 -42.17 0.97
CA LYS A 208 24.17 -43.45 1.48
C LYS A 208 22.65 -43.54 1.44
N TYR A 209 21.98 -42.41 1.29
CA TYR A 209 20.54 -42.27 1.47
C TYR A 209 19.83 -42.11 0.12
N GLU A 210 18.52 -42.31 0.12
CA GLU A 210 17.71 -42.09 -1.08
C GLU A 210 17.49 -40.59 -1.32
N ARG A 211 17.10 -39.88 -0.26
CA ARG A 211 16.84 -38.43 -0.26
C ARG A 211 16.81 -37.87 1.15
N PHE A 212 16.79 -36.55 1.25
CA PHE A 212 16.56 -35.81 2.50
C PHE A 212 15.30 -34.93 2.38
N MET A 213 14.64 -34.64 3.49
CA MET A 213 13.54 -33.68 3.57
C MET A 213 13.72 -32.76 4.77
N GLY A 214 13.63 -31.46 4.54
CA GLY A 214 13.55 -30.47 5.61
C GLY A 214 12.11 -30.34 6.09
N TRP A 215 11.96 -29.93 7.35
CA TRP A 215 10.68 -29.66 8.00
C TRP A 215 10.90 -28.37 8.77
N ASN A 216 10.12 -27.33 8.49
CA ASN A 216 10.21 -25.98 9.09
C ASN A 216 11.48 -25.14 8.78
N ASN A 217 11.39 -23.83 9.03
CA ASN A 217 12.44 -22.82 8.80
C ASN A 217 13.49 -22.73 9.94
N SER A 218 13.47 -23.62 10.96
CA SER A 218 14.46 -23.55 12.04
C SER A 218 15.86 -24.01 11.59
N GLY A 219 15.93 -24.81 10.51
CA GLY A 219 17.16 -25.35 9.95
C GLY A 219 17.95 -26.26 10.91
N GLN A 220 17.33 -26.72 12.01
CA GLN A 220 18.03 -27.50 13.04
C GLN A 220 17.99 -29.01 12.78
N LEU A 221 16.92 -29.48 12.14
CA LEU A 221 16.62 -30.91 11.97
C LEU A 221 16.10 -31.16 10.55
N PHE A 222 16.46 -32.32 10.01
CA PHE A 222 15.92 -32.80 8.74
C PHE A 222 15.83 -34.31 8.78
N SER A 223 15.04 -34.87 7.87
CA SER A 223 14.92 -36.32 7.75
C SER A 223 15.68 -36.87 6.59
N TYR A 224 16.06 -38.12 6.76
CA TYR A 224 16.73 -38.93 5.77
C TYR A 224 15.87 -40.14 5.45
N TYR A 225 15.85 -40.53 4.18
CA TYR A 225 15.10 -41.68 3.69
C TYR A 225 16.05 -42.79 3.25
N VAL A 226 15.72 -44.01 3.63
CA VAL A 226 16.41 -45.23 3.19
C VAL A 226 15.58 -45.95 2.12
N PRO A 227 16.20 -46.83 1.30
CA PRO A 227 15.46 -47.64 0.34
C PRO A 227 14.29 -48.37 1.00
N GLY A 228 13.10 -48.29 0.40
CA GLY A 228 11.85 -48.80 0.97
C GLY A 228 10.99 -47.73 1.65
N GLY A 229 11.39 -46.45 1.58
CA GLY A 229 10.55 -45.30 1.94
C GLY A 229 10.50 -44.97 3.43
N LYS A 230 11.20 -45.71 4.28
CA LYS A 230 11.28 -45.41 5.71
C LYS A 230 12.20 -44.23 5.98
N CYS A 231 11.84 -43.42 6.97
CA CYS A 231 12.60 -42.24 7.36
C CYS A 231 12.97 -42.20 8.85
N GLY A 232 14.06 -41.50 9.11
CA GLY A 232 14.55 -41.16 10.45
C GLY A 232 14.93 -39.68 10.50
N LEU A 233 15.43 -39.24 11.66
CA LEU A 233 15.77 -37.84 11.93
C LEU A 233 17.28 -37.66 12.06
N MET A 234 17.80 -36.55 11.55
CA MET A 234 19.19 -36.09 11.72
C MET A 234 19.22 -34.66 12.26
N ASP A 235 20.31 -34.33 12.97
CA ASP A 235 20.65 -32.94 13.30
C ASP A 235 21.40 -32.24 12.14
N ARG A 236 21.58 -30.92 12.26
CA ARG A 236 22.31 -30.09 11.29
C ARG A 236 23.76 -30.55 11.04
N GLN A 237 24.37 -31.31 11.94
CA GLN A 237 25.70 -31.88 11.78
C GLN A 237 25.68 -33.24 11.04
N GLY A 238 24.51 -33.71 10.60
CA GLY A 238 24.34 -34.97 9.91
C GLY A 238 24.32 -36.19 10.84
N LYS A 239 24.23 -35.99 12.16
CA LYS A 239 24.17 -37.08 13.13
C LYS A 239 22.78 -37.69 13.12
N VAL A 240 22.71 -39.01 12.99
CA VAL A 240 21.45 -39.76 13.11
C VAL A 240 20.94 -39.70 14.55
N LEU A 241 19.74 -39.16 14.73
CA LEU A 241 19.04 -39.05 16.02
C LEU A 241 18.06 -40.21 16.23
N THR A 242 17.41 -40.67 15.15
CA THR A 242 16.46 -41.79 15.20
C THR A 242 16.69 -42.74 14.03
N PRO A 243 16.48 -44.06 14.21
CA PRO A 243 16.59 -45.01 13.11
C PRO A 243 15.48 -44.78 12.07
N ALA A 244 15.73 -45.20 10.82
CA ALA A 244 14.77 -45.04 9.73
C ALA A 244 13.68 -46.12 9.77
N VAL A 245 12.72 -45.97 10.70
CA VAL A 245 11.62 -46.93 10.94
C VAL A 245 10.23 -46.33 10.73
N TYR A 246 10.15 -45.02 10.52
CA TYR A 246 8.89 -44.29 10.39
C TYR A 246 8.45 -44.18 8.93
N ASP A 247 7.15 -44.15 8.71
CA ASP A 247 6.56 -43.89 7.39
C ASP A 247 6.69 -42.42 7.01
N ASP A 248 6.54 -41.55 8.01
CA ASP A 248 6.65 -40.09 7.87
C ASP A 248 7.06 -39.46 9.20
N ILE A 249 7.70 -38.30 9.14
CA ILE A 249 7.97 -37.43 10.30
C ILE A 249 7.34 -36.08 9.94
N ALA A 250 6.89 -35.27 10.90
CA ALA A 250 6.34 -33.95 10.59
C ALA A 250 6.54 -33.01 11.78
N GLU A 251 6.24 -31.74 11.57
CA GLU A 251 6.18 -30.78 12.68
C GLU A 251 5.26 -31.28 13.79
N GLY A 252 5.71 -31.16 15.03
CA GLY A 252 4.91 -31.48 16.22
C GLY A 252 4.61 -30.23 17.06
N PRO A 253 4.14 -30.42 18.31
CA PRO A 253 3.77 -29.30 19.19
C PRO A 253 4.90 -28.34 19.56
N SER A 254 6.17 -28.74 19.40
CA SER A 254 7.34 -27.89 19.62
C SER A 254 8.55 -28.42 18.85
N ASP A 255 9.63 -27.63 18.79
CA ASP A 255 10.88 -28.04 18.13
C ASP A 255 11.51 -29.29 18.76
N ASN A 256 11.24 -29.54 20.04
CA ASN A 256 11.73 -30.73 20.75
C ASN A 256 10.73 -31.90 20.75
N LEU A 257 9.53 -31.74 20.16
CA LEU A 257 8.50 -32.77 20.14
C LEU A 257 7.86 -32.82 18.75
N VAL A 258 8.30 -33.77 17.93
CA VAL A 258 7.89 -33.91 16.51
C VAL A 258 6.82 -35.00 16.34
N ALA A 259 5.99 -34.87 15.31
CA ALA A 259 5.04 -35.91 14.96
C ALA A 259 5.74 -37.00 14.14
N VAL A 260 5.47 -38.27 14.44
CA VAL A 260 6.00 -39.41 13.70
C VAL A 260 4.87 -40.37 13.36
N THR A 261 4.85 -40.84 12.11
CA THR A 261 3.84 -41.76 11.60
C THR A 261 4.43 -43.14 11.44
N GLN A 262 3.75 -44.14 11.98
CA GLN A 262 4.09 -45.55 11.80
C GLN A 262 2.81 -46.39 11.70
N GLN A 263 2.71 -47.21 10.66
CA GLN A 263 1.54 -48.07 10.39
C GLN A 263 0.22 -47.29 10.37
N GLY A 264 0.23 -46.10 9.76
CA GLY A 264 -0.96 -45.24 9.61
C GLY A 264 -1.45 -44.57 10.90
N ARG A 265 -0.66 -44.62 11.99
CA ARG A 265 -0.93 -43.91 13.24
C ARG A 265 0.19 -42.95 13.57
N VAL A 266 -0.17 -41.85 14.22
CA VAL A 266 0.73 -40.77 14.61
C VAL A 266 0.97 -40.82 16.12
N GLY A 267 2.24 -40.71 16.50
CA GLY A 267 2.72 -40.50 17.86
C GLY A 267 3.59 -39.23 17.93
N LEU A 268 4.00 -38.84 19.13
CA LEU A 268 4.91 -37.70 19.32
C LEU A 268 6.24 -38.18 19.87
N LEU A 269 7.32 -37.86 19.16
CA LEU A 269 8.69 -38.23 19.47
C LEU A 269 9.45 -37.04 20.05
N GLU A 270 10.08 -37.24 21.19
CA GLU A 270 10.96 -36.26 21.79
C GLU A 270 12.34 -36.30 21.12
N VAL A 271 12.75 -35.19 20.51
CA VAL A 271 13.96 -35.13 19.68
C VAL A 271 15.22 -35.37 20.52
N ALA A 272 15.30 -34.76 21.71
CA ALA A 272 16.46 -34.89 22.59
C ALA A 272 16.78 -36.35 23.00
N THR A 273 15.75 -37.19 23.12
CA THR A 273 15.91 -38.59 23.58
C THR A 273 15.71 -39.62 22.49
N GLY A 274 15.12 -39.25 21.36
CA GLY A 274 14.74 -40.17 20.28
C GLY A 274 13.60 -41.13 20.65
N LYS A 275 12.86 -40.86 21.72
CA LYS A 275 11.83 -41.75 22.26
C LYS A 275 10.42 -41.17 22.05
N LEU A 276 9.45 -42.07 21.87
CA LEU A 276 8.03 -41.69 21.86
C LEU A 276 7.61 -41.21 23.25
N LYS A 277 7.22 -39.93 23.34
CA LYS A 277 6.60 -39.33 24.51
C LYS A 277 5.09 -39.55 24.51
N VAL A 278 4.48 -39.50 23.33
CA VAL A 278 3.08 -39.88 23.12
C VAL A 278 3.05 -41.08 22.17
N PRO A 279 2.41 -42.21 22.55
CA PRO A 279 2.38 -43.42 21.73
C PRO A 279 1.61 -43.21 20.42
N MET A 280 1.76 -44.14 19.49
CA MET A 280 1.05 -44.16 18.19
C MET A 280 -0.47 -44.33 18.40
N GLN A 281 -1.17 -43.23 18.63
CA GLN A 281 -2.59 -43.25 19.02
C GLN A 281 -3.47 -42.32 18.19
N TYR A 282 -2.89 -41.33 17.51
CA TYR A 282 -3.66 -40.38 16.70
C TYR A 282 -3.77 -40.87 15.26
N THR A 283 -4.87 -40.56 14.60
CA THR A 283 -5.06 -40.85 13.16
C THR A 283 -4.49 -39.74 12.28
N LYS A 284 -4.37 -38.52 12.81
CA LYS A 284 -3.85 -37.35 12.11
C LYS A 284 -3.42 -36.30 13.13
N THR A 285 -2.48 -35.45 12.73
CA THR A 285 -2.10 -34.23 13.43
C THR A 285 -2.03 -33.04 12.47
N SER A 286 -2.10 -31.81 13.00
CA SER A 286 -1.97 -30.58 12.21
C SER A 286 -1.52 -29.44 13.11
N ARG A 287 -0.53 -28.68 12.66
CA ARG A 287 -0.14 -27.43 13.29
C ARG A 287 -1.05 -26.30 12.80
N MET A 288 -1.44 -25.40 13.69
CA MET A 288 -2.28 -24.24 13.40
C MET A 288 -1.83 -23.05 14.27
N GLY A 289 -0.92 -22.25 13.71
CA GLY A 289 -0.18 -21.25 14.49
C GLY A 289 0.63 -21.92 15.62
N PRO A 290 0.56 -21.43 16.88
CA PRO A 290 1.23 -22.05 18.02
C PRO A 290 0.48 -23.27 18.58
N LEU A 291 -0.66 -23.65 18.00
CA LEU A 291 -1.49 -24.73 18.51
C LEU A 291 -1.30 -26.01 17.70
N PHE A 292 -1.50 -27.15 18.35
CA PHE A 292 -1.33 -28.46 17.74
C PHE A 292 -2.60 -29.30 17.88
N LEU A 293 -3.24 -29.56 16.74
CA LEU A 293 -4.46 -30.36 16.66
C LEU A 293 -4.13 -31.83 16.49
N VAL A 294 -4.89 -32.67 17.18
CA VAL A 294 -4.76 -34.12 17.17
C VAL A 294 -6.12 -34.76 16.93
N TRP A 295 -6.16 -35.84 16.14
CA TRP A 295 -7.39 -36.56 15.80
C TRP A 295 -7.33 -38.03 16.21
N LYS A 296 -8.47 -38.56 16.65
CA LYS A 296 -8.74 -40.01 16.77
C LYS A 296 -9.99 -40.32 15.97
N GLY A 297 -9.81 -40.82 14.75
CA GLY A 297 -10.90 -41.00 13.80
C GLY A 297 -11.46 -39.65 13.35
N LYS A 298 -12.75 -39.40 13.57
CA LYS A 298 -13.43 -38.13 13.24
C LYS A 298 -13.40 -37.10 14.35
N LEU A 299 -12.96 -37.47 15.56
CA LEU A 299 -12.92 -36.58 16.71
C LEU A 299 -11.56 -35.89 16.82
N CYS A 300 -11.55 -34.65 17.29
CA CYS A 300 -10.38 -33.79 17.42
C CYS A 300 -10.25 -33.17 18.81
N GLY A 301 -9.01 -32.82 19.13
CA GLY A 301 -8.58 -32.16 20.36
C GLY A 301 -7.36 -31.27 20.11
N LEU A 302 -6.84 -30.67 21.18
CA LEU A 302 -5.62 -29.86 21.17
C LEU A 302 -4.64 -30.37 22.23
N THR A 303 -3.35 -30.36 21.88
CA THR A 303 -2.27 -30.59 22.84
C THR A 303 -1.47 -29.32 23.09
N ASP A 304 -0.90 -29.20 24.28
CA ASP A 304 0.15 -28.22 24.57
C ASP A 304 1.51 -28.63 23.95
N THR A 305 2.53 -27.79 24.15
CA THR A 305 3.89 -28.01 23.65
C THR A 305 4.58 -29.25 24.23
N THR A 306 4.06 -29.80 25.34
CA THR A 306 4.54 -31.02 25.98
C THR A 306 3.89 -32.29 25.43
N GLY A 307 2.84 -32.13 24.59
CA GLY A 307 2.02 -33.21 24.06
C GLY A 307 0.84 -33.59 24.96
N LYS A 308 0.57 -32.84 26.04
CA LYS A 308 -0.58 -33.09 26.92
C LYS A 308 -1.84 -32.51 26.29
N GLU A 309 -2.91 -33.30 26.22
CA GLU A 309 -4.21 -32.83 25.75
C GLU A 309 -4.76 -31.73 26.69
N VAL A 310 -4.88 -30.49 26.19
CA VAL A 310 -5.50 -29.35 26.88
C VAL A 310 -6.97 -29.19 26.48
N ILE A 311 -7.33 -29.62 25.28
CA ILE A 311 -8.72 -29.88 24.88
C ILE A 311 -8.79 -31.35 24.47
N PRO A 312 -9.62 -32.18 25.13
CA PRO A 312 -9.63 -33.63 24.91
C PRO A 312 -10.10 -33.97 23.50
N VAL A 313 -9.65 -35.12 22.98
CA VAL A 313 -10.13 -35.65 21.68
C VAL A 313 -11.55 -36.20 21.81
N ALA A 314 -12.51 -35.28 21.84
CA ALA A 314 -13.94 -35.55 21.99
C ALA A 314 -14.83 -34.62 21.15
N ASN A 315 -14.23 -33.76 20.32
CA ASN A 315 -14.92 -32.70 19.59
C ASN A 315 -15.04 -33.04 18.11
N THR A 316 -16.16 -32.68 17.49
CA THR A 316 -16.38 -32.84 16.05
C THR A 316 -15.69 -31.75 15.23
N GLU A 317 -15.44 -30.59 15.84
CA GLU A 317 -14.76 -29.46 15.20
C GLU A 317 -14.05 -28.60 16.25
N ILE A 318 -12.91 -28.02 15.86
CA ILE A 318 -12.17 -27.01 16.62
C ILE A 318 -11.85 -25.84 15.68
N ARG A 319 -12.24 -24.63 16.07
CA ARG A 319 -11.88 -23.36 15.41
C ARG A 319 -11.04 -22.50 16.36
N VAL A 320 -10.08 -21.76 15.83
CA VAL A 320 -9.20 -20.90 16.62
C VAL A 320 -9.25 -19.48 16.10
N TYR A 321 -9.27 -18.53 17.03
CA TYR A 321 -9.30 -17.11 16.78
C TYR A 321 -8.15 -16.41 17.51
N ASP A 322 -7.58 -15.38 16.89
CA ASP A 322 -6.69 -14.45 17.59
C ASP A 322 -7.48 -13.41 18.39
N SER A 323 -6.76 -12.56 19.14
CA SER A 323 -7.38 -11.47 19.93
C SER A 323 -8.06 -10.39 19.09
N LYS A 324 -7.91 -10.42 17.76
CA LYS A 324 -8.56 -9.50 16.81
C LYS A 324 -9.81 -10.12 16.17
N GLY A 325 -10.15 -11.36 16.51
CA GLY A 325 -11.28 -12.09 15.95
C GLY A 325 -11.01 -12.71 14.59
N SER A 326 -9.75 -12.74 14.15
CA SER A 326 -9.37 -13.39 12.90
C SER A 326 -9.30 -14.90 13.11
N GLY A 327 -10.03 -15.66 12.28
CA GLY A 327 -9.93 -17.11 12.27
C GLY A 327 -8.55 -17.56 11.75
N ILE A 328 -7.93 -18.51 12.43
CA ILE A 328 -6.65 -19.10 12.01
C ILE A 328 -6.97 -20.36 11.20
N TYR A 329 -6.72 -20.31 9.90
CA TYR A 329 -6.99 -21.40 8.96
C TYR A 329 -5.68 -21.93 8.36
N GLY A 330 -5.50 -23.25 8.37
CA GLY A 330 -4.46 -23.94 7.60
C GLY A 330 -3.08 -24.05 8.25
N ALA A 331 -2.26 -24.92 7.65
CA ALA A 331 -0.84 -25.11 7.94
C ALA A 331 -0.03 -24.42 6.83
N LEU A 332 0.36 -23.16 7.05
CA LEU A 332 1.29 -22.42 6.20
C LEU A 332 2.21 -21.60 7.12
N PRO A 333 3.41 -21.19 6.67
CA PRO A 333 4.38 -20.50 7.50
C PRO A 333 3.89 -19.07 7.75
N LEU A 334 2.89 -18.93 8.60
CA LEU A 334 2.53 -17.64 9.16
C LEU A 334 3.73 -17.21 10.02
N PRO A 335 4.28 -16.00 9.83
CA PRO A 335 5.25 -15.48 10.77
C PRO A 335 4.68 -15.59 12.18
N LEU A 336 5.52 -15.93 13.15
CA LEU A 336 5.22 -16.03 14.60
C LEU A 336 4.69 -14.71 15.21
N THR A 337 4.28 -13.74 14.39
CA THR A 337 3.81 -12.39 14.73
C THR A 337 2.34 -12.33 15.11
N TYR A 338 1.60 -13.46 15.13
CA TYR A 338 0.28 -13.46 15.78
C TYR A 338 0.50 -13.33 17.30
N ALA A 339 0.24 -12.14 17.82
CA ALA A 339 0.42 -11.86 19.23
C ALA A 339 -0.69 -12.60 20.02
N PRO A 340 -0.34 -13.45 21.00
CA PRO A 340 -1.31 -13.99 21.94
C PRO A 340 -2.06 -12.85 22.65
N PRO A 341 -3.28 -13.09 23.17
CA PRO A 341 -3.91 -14.40 23.38
C PRO A 341 -4.65 -14.97 22.17
N TYR A 342 -4.77 -16.30 22.14
CA TYR A 342 -5.64 -17.02 21.21
C TYR A 342 -6.81 -17.66 21.97
N TYR A 343 -7.86 -17.96 21.25
CA TYR A 343 -9.08 -18.56 21.80
C TYR A 343 -9.60 -19.66 20.90
N VAL A 344 -10.28 -20.62 21.52
CA VAL A 344 -10.71 -21.85 20.86
C VAL A 344 -12.20 -22.02 21.01
N VAL A 345 -12.89 -22.25 19.89
CA VAL A 345 -14.26 -22.75 19.88
C VAL A 345 -14.21 -24.24 19.57
N ALA A 346 -14.70 -25.07 20.50
CA ALA A 346 -14.81 -26.51 20.30
C ALA A 346 -16.30 -26.88 20.16
N LYS A 347 -16.62 -27.75 19.20
CA LYS A 347 -17.97 -28.27 18.98
C LYS A 347 -18.06 -29.76 19.27
N LYS A 348 -19.16 -30.17 19.92
CA LYS A 348 -19.56 -31.56 20.17
C LYS A 348 -20.95 -31.76 19.56
N GLY A 349 -20.98 -32.27 18.33
CA GLY A 349 -22.22 -32.28 17.55
C GLY A 349 -22.66 -30.83 17.30
N ASP A 350 -23.89 -30.50 17.69
CA ASP A 350 -24.46 -29.16 17.51
C ASP A 350 -24.19 -28.19 18.66
N ALA A 351 -23.52 -28.63 19.74
CA ALA A 351 -23.19 -27.78 20.88
C ALA A 351 -21.76 -27.24 20.80
N ALA A 352 -21.57 -25.94 21.03
CA ALA A 352 -20.31 -25.22 21.01
C ALA A 352 -19.94 -24.71 22.41
N ALA A 353 -18.65 -24.73 22.71
CA ALA A 353 -18.04 -24.19 23.93
C ALA A 353 -16.82 -23.33 23.57
N PHE A 354 -16.46 -22.40 24.45
CA PHE A 354 -15.36 -21.45 24.26
C PHE A 354 -14.28 -21.68 25.32
N TYR A 355 -13.02 -21.66 24.90
CA TYR A 355 -11.85 -21.93 25.73
C TYR A 355 -10.73 -20.92 25.46
N ASP A 356 -9.86 -20.72 26.44
CA ASP A 356 -8.53 -20.17 26.16
C ASP A 356 -7.54 -21.27 25.69
N VAL A 357 -6.34 -20.87 25.28
CA VAL A 357 -5.28 -21.81 24.83
C VAL A 357 -4.79 -22.78 25.90
N THR A 358 -5.04 -22.52 27.18
CA THR A 358 -4.63 -23.41 28.28
C THR A 358 -5.61 -24.56 28.48
N GLY A 359 -6.75 -24.53 27.78
CA GLY A 359 -7.85 -25.49 27.95
C GLY A 359 -8.83 -25.06 29.04
N LYS A 360 -8.72 -23.85 29.60
CA LYS A 360 -9.73 -23.36 30.54
C LYS A 360 -11.01 -23.06 29.77
N GLN A 361 -12.08 -23.74 30.16
CA GLN A 361 -13.41 -23.47 29.62
C GLN A 361 -13.93 -22.12 30.11
N LEU A 362 -14.22 -21.24 29.17
CA LEU A 362 -14.75 -19.90 29.41
C LEU A 362 -16.27 -19.85 29.18
N MET A 363 -16.79 -20.69 28.26
CA MET A 363 -18.23 -20.86 28.04
C MET A 363 -18.59 -22.36 27.85
N PRO A 364 -19.72 -22.84 28.42
CA PRO A 364 -20.13 -24.24 28.39
C PRO A 364 -20.66 -24.68 27.01
N PHE A 365 -20.81 -26.00 26.81
CA PHE A 365 -21.43 -26.61 25.62
C PHE A 365 -22.96 -26.41 25.61
N GLU A 366 -23.40 -25.16 25.55
CA GLU A 366 -24.83 -24.78 25.63
C GLU A 366 -25.32 -23.98 24.41
N TYR A 367 -24.40 -23.62 23.51
CA TYR A 367 -24.65 -22.75 22.38
C TYR A 367 -24.65 -23.57 21.09
N SER A 368 -25.53 -23.24 20.13
CA SER A 368 -25.50 -23.87 18.80
C SER A 368 -24.29 -23.42 17.97
N ASP A 369 -23.80 -22.21 18.25
CA ASP A 369 -22.51 -21.76 17.74
C ASP A 369 -21.89 -20.68 18.64
N ILE A 370 -20.58 -20.46 18.51
CA ILE A 370 -19.88 -19.32 19.10
C ILE A 370 -18.98 -18.73 18.02
N SER A 371 -19.14 -17.45 17.73
CA SER A 371 -18.33 -16.70 16.78
C SER A 371 -17.59 -15.55 17.47
N VAL A 372 -16.62 -14.96 16.79
CA VAL A 372 -15.87 -13.79 17.27
C VAL A 372 -15.98 -12.71 16.21
N LEU A 373 -16.49 -11.53 16.57
CA LEU A 373 -16.80 -10.45 15.62
C LEU A 373 -16.24 -9.11 16.11
N SER A 374 -15.82 -8.26 15.17
CA SER A 374 -15.50 -6.86 15.44
C SER A 374 -16.77 -6.00 15.30
N ILE A 375 -17.12 -5.27 16.35
CA ILE A 375 -18.25 -4.34 16.43
C ILE A 375 -17.71 -3.02 16.98
N ASN A 376 -17.88 -1.93 16.24
CA ASN A 376 -17.37 -0.59 16.59
C ASN A 376 -15.88 -0.60 16.95
N ASP A 377 -15.05 -1.25 16.12
CA ASP A 377 -13.59 -1.36 16.32
C ASP A 377 -13.18 -2.13 17.59
N LYS A 378 -14.11 -2.85 18.23
CA LYS A 378 -13.85 -3.73 19.37
C LYS A 378 -14.29 -5.16 19.07
N VAL A 379 -13.54 -6.13 19.57
CA VAL A 379 -13.78 -7.54 19.28
C VAL A 379 -14.53 -8.19 20.43
N TYR A 380 -15.58 -8.94 20.10
CA TYR A 380 -16.46 -9.61 21.05
C TYR A 380 -16.67 -11.08 20.70
N VAL A 381 -17.03 -11.86 21.72
CA VAL A 381 -17.48 -13.24 21.56
C VAL A 381 -19.00 -13.22 21.42
N VAL A 382 -19.53 -13.86 20.39
CA VAL A 382 -20.96 -13.89 20.05
C VAL A 382 -21.49 -15.31 20.20
N PRO A 383 -22.01 -15.67 21.39
CA PRO A 383 -22.70 -16.94 21.59
C PRO A 383 -24.06 -16.93 20.89
N VAL A 384 -24.38 -18.03 20.22
CA VAL A 384 -25.63 -18.24 19.47
C VAL A 384 -26.37 -19.46 20.02
N LYS A 385 -27.67 -19.32 20.26
CA LYS A 385 -28.57 -20.42 20.66
C LYS A 385 -29.79 -20.42 19.74
N GLY A 386 -29.84 -21.38 18.82
CA GLY A 386 -30.85 -21.41 17.75
C GLY A 386 -30.67 -20.22 16.82
N LYS A 387 -31.69 -19.35 16.72
CA LYS A 387 -31.63 -18.10 15.94
C LYS A 387 -31.19 -16.88 16.76
N GLN A 388 -31.02 -17.04 18.07
CA GLN A 388 -30.76 -15.91 18.97
C GLN A 388 -29.28 -15.82 19.32
N CYS A 389 -28.79 -14.59 19.45
CA CYS A 389 -27.42 -14.26 19.79
C CYS A 389 -27.35 -13.40 21.06
N GLY A 390 -26.21 -13.48 21.74
CA GLY A 390 -25.80 -12.60 22.82
C GLY A 390 -24.45 -11.96 22.50
N LEU A 391 -23.89 -11.25 23.48
CA LEU A 391 -22.55 -10.67 23.38
C LEU A 391 -21.78 -10.95 24.67
N ALA A 392 -20.54 -11.39 24.55
CA ALA A 392 -19.65 -11.67 25.67
C ALA A 392 -18.27 -11.05 25.44
N ASP A 393 -17.55 -10.83 26.54
CA ASP A 393 -16.12 -10.55 26.49
C ASP A 393 -15.29 -11.85 26.38
N PHE A 394 -13.98 -11.70 26.19
CA PHE A 394 -13.04 -12.83 26.10
C PHE A 394 -12.81 -13.58 27.41
N SER A 395 -13.41 -13.17 28.53
CA SER A 395 -13.46 -13.98 29.76
C SER A 395 -14.62 -14.97 29.76
N GLY A 396 -15.52 -14.88 28.77
CA GLY A 396 -16.78 -15.64 28.70
C GLY A 396 -17.95 -14.97 29.43
N LYS A 397 -17.76 -13.77 29.98
CA LYS A 397 -18.82 -13.04 30.66
C LYS A 397 -19.79 -12.43 29.64
N LEU A 398 -21.07 -12.78 29.75
CA LEU A 398 -22.12 -12.15 28.96
C LEU A 398 -22.26 -10.67 29.33
N LEU A 399 -22.08 -9.81 28.34
CA LEU A 399 -22.37 -8.37 28.36
C LEU A 399 -23.81 -8.09 27.89
N MET A 400 -24.32 -8.95 27.00
CA MET A 400 -25.68 -8.92 26.49
C MET A 400 -26.26 -10.34 26.50
N PRO A 401 -27.47 -10.56 27.04
CA PRO A 401 -28.09 -11.88 27.09
C PRO A 401 -28.42 -12.42 25.69
N VAL A 402 -28.47 -13.75 25.57
CA VAL A 402 -28.82 -14.44 24.31
C VAL A 402 -30.33 -14.39 24.11
N GLN A 403 -30.83 -13.35 23.45
CA GLN A 403 -32.27 -13.11 23.25
C GLN A 403 -32.62 -12.30 22.01
N PHE A 404 -31.64 -11.99 21.14
CA PHE A 404 -31.83 -11.15 19.96
C PHE A 404 -31.53 -11.94 18.69
N GLU A 405 -32.33 -11.80 17.65
CA GLU A 405 -32.17 -12.55 16.40
C GLU A 405 -30.96 -12.09 15.56
N GLY A 406 -30.37 -10.93 15.88
CA GLY A 406 -29.14 -10.47 15.25
C GLY A 406 -28.56 -9.20 15.85
N LEU A 407 -27.38 -8.83 15.36
CA LEU A 407 -26.71 -7.57 15.64
C LEU A 407 -26.67 -6.77 14.33
N ALA A 408 -27.20 -5.55 14.32
CA ALA A 408 -27.09 -4.69 13.15
C ALA A 408 -25.73 -3.98 13.19
N THR A 409 -24.89 -4.26 12.19
CA THR A 409 -23.58 -3.60 12.05
C THR A 409 -23.48 -3.03 10.63
N ASN A 410 -22.71 -1.96 10.44
CA ASN A 410 -22.59 -1.28 9.15
C ASN A 410 -22.14 -2.20 7.99
N ASN A 411 -21.60 -3.39 8.28
CA ASN A 411 -21.08 -4.34 7.30
C ASN A 411 -21.93 -5.61 7.12
N VAL A 412 -22.91 -5.89 7.97
CA VAL A 412 -23.72 -7.12 7.87
C VAL A 412 -25.16 -6.78 8.21
N VAL A 413 -26.00 -6.76 7.16
CA VAL A 413 -27.46 -6.56 7.16
C VAL A 413 -27.96 -5.11 7.28
N SER A 414 -28.03 -4.42 6.12
CA SER A 414 -28.93 -3.30 5.79
C SER A 414 -28.76 -1.95 6.53
N SER A 415 -29.04 -0.88 5.79
CA SER A 415 -29.02 0.57 6.07
C SER A 415 -29.83 1.09 7.27
N ASN A 416 -30.05 0.27 8.31
CA ASN A 416 -31.01 0.53 9.37
C ASN A 416 -30.36 1.06 10.67
N TYR A 417 -29.03 1.11 10.74
CA TYR A 417 -28.30 1.72 11.85
C TYR A 417 -27.16 2.60 11.29
N ASP A 418 -27.04 3.83 11.78
CA ASP A 418 -25.97 4.78 11.41
C ASP A 418 -25.44 5.44 12.69
N ASP A 419 -24.18 5.18 13.01
CA ASP A 419 -23.48 5.67 14.19
C ASP A 419 -22.34 6.65 13.91
N ASP A 420 -22.24 7.20 12.70
CA ASP A 420 -21.18 8.15 12.31
C ASP A 420 -21.11 9.37 13.24
N ALA A 421 -22.26 9.78 13.79
CA ALA A 421 -22.38 10.92 14.70
C ALA A 421 -22.41 10.55 16.20
N ALA A 422 -22.25 9.27 16.57
CA ALA A 422 -22.41 8.79 17.96
C ALA A 422 -21.33 9.27 18.94
N GLY A 423 -20.22 9.82 18.42
CA GLY A 423 -19.13 10.36 19.23
C GLY A 423 -18.29 9.29 19.96
N ALA A 424 -17.56 9.72 20.99
CA ALA A 424 -16.56 8.87 21.66
C ALA A 424 -17.16 7.69 22.44
N GLU A 425 -18.44 7.78 22.85
CA GLU A 425 -19.14 6.74 23.61
C GLU A 425 -19.77 5.65 22.74
N LYS A 426 -19.59 5.67 21.41
CA LYS A 426 -20.21 4.71 20.46
C LYS A 426 -20.03 3.24 20.88
N ASN A 427 -18.89 2.92 21.50
CA ASN A 427 -18.54 1.57 21.94
C ASN A 427 -19.34 1.06 23.15
N ASN A 428 -20.12 1.92 23.79
CA ASN A 428 -21.02 1.54 24.88
C ASN A 428 -22.36 1.00 24.35
N PHE A 429 -22.62 1.15 23.06
CA PHE A 429 -23.90 0.82 22.45
C PHE A 429 -23.73 -0.21 21.34
N ILE A 430 -24.65 -1.16 21.29
CA ILE A 430 -24.72 -2.22 20.28
C ILE A 430 -26.12 -2.20 19.70
N SER A 431 -26.23 -2.09 18.37
CA SER A 431 -27.53 -2.20 17.72
C SER A 431 -27.95 -3.66 17.65
N VAL A 432 -29.19 -3.92 18.05
CA VAL A 432 -29.76 -5.26 18.14
C VAL A 432 -30.99 -5.38 17.24
N VAL A 433 -31.21 -6.56 16.71
CA VAL A 433 -32.35 -6.88 15.85
C VAL A 433 -33.27 -7.84 16.58
N LYS A 434 -34.57 -7.58 16.55
CA LYS A 434 -35.59 -8.46 17.10
C LYS A 434 -36.71 -8.74 16.11
N GLU A 435 -37.15 -9.99 16.00
CA GLU A 435 -38.32 -10.35 15.19
C GLU A 435 -39.61 -9.96 15.93
N GLU A 436 -40.39 -9.04 15.35
CA GLU A 436 -41.68 -8.59 15.89
C GLU A 436 -42.83 -9.51 15.47
N LYS A 437 -42.80 -9.92 14.21
CA LYS A 437 -43.72 -10.82 13.53
C LYS A 437 -42.91 -11.63 12.51
N PRO A 438 -43.41 -12.77 12.01
CA PRO A 438 -42.68 -13.56 11.02
C PRO A 438 -42.14 -12.69 9.89
N GLU A 439 -40.81 -12.67 9.75
CA GLU A 439 -40.06 -11.91 8.72
C GLU A 439 -40.11 -10.37 8.85
N VAL A 440 -40.58 -9.83 9.98
CA VAL A 440 -40.57 -8.40 10.29
C VAL A 440 -39.63 -8.13 11.46
N PHE A 441 -38.55 -7.41 11.18
CA PHE A 441 -37.47 -7.16 12.13
C PHE A 441 -37.42 -5.69 12.54
N GLY A 442 -37.41 -5.45 13.85
CA GLY A 442 -37.19 -4.15 14.45
C GLY A 442 -35.73 -3.99 14.91
N THR A 443 -35.23 -2.76 14.79
CA THR A 443 -33.88 -2.34 15.21
C THR A 443 -33.98 -1.61 16.54
N GLY A 444 -33.13 -2.00 17.49
CA GLY A 444 -33.04 -1.42 18.84
C GLY A 444 -31.61 -1.04 19.19
N LEU A 445 -31.45 -0.46 20.38
CA LEU A 445 -30.14 -0.04 20.89
C LEU A 445 -29.94 -0.56 22.31
N PHE A 446 -28.92 -1.39 22.49
CA PHE A 446 -28.54 -1.96 23.78
C PHE A 446 -27.30 -1.25 24.31
N ASN A 447 -27.31 -0.85 25.58
CA ASN A 447 -26.15 -0.29 26.26
C ASN A 447 -25.44 -1.39 27.06
N ILE A 448 -24.23 -1.76 26.63
CA ILE A 448 -23.46 -2.86 27.23
C ILE A 448 -22.81 -2.50 28.57
N VAL A 449 -22.70 -1.21 28.89
CA VAL A 449 -22.18 -0.75 30.18
C VAL A 449 -23.25 -0.87 31.27
N THR A 450 -24.50 -0.50 30.94
CA THR A 450 -25.63 -0.59 31.88
C THR A 450 -26.33 -1.95 31.83
N GLY A 451 -26.12 -2.74 30.75
CA GLY A 451 -26.81 -4.00 30.53
C GLY A 451 -28.29 -3.84 30.16
N GLN A 452 -28.68 -2.69 29.62
CA GLN A 452 -30.08 -2.35 29.35
C GLN A 452 -30.34 -2.12 27.86
N LEU A 453 -31.50 -2.58 27.39
CA LEU A 453 -32.06 -2.18 26.10
C LEU A 453 -32.64 -0.77 26.25
N VAL A 454 -31.89 0.25 25.81
CA VAL A 454 -32.25 1.66 25.96
C VAL A 454 -33.26 2.11 24.89
N ILE A 455 -33.16 1.57 23.67
CA ILE A 455 -34.18 1.77 22.63
C ILE A 455 -34.77 0.41 22.26
N PRO A 456 -36.10 0.21 22.38
CA PRO A 456 -36.72 -1.06 22.03
C PRO A 456 -36.51 -1.40 20.56
N ALA A 457 -36.35 -2.68 20.26
CA ALA A 457 -36.12 -3.18 18.91
C ALA A 457 -37.43 -3.25 18.11
N ILE A 458 -38.03 -2.08 17.87
CA ILE A 458 -39.31 -1.92 17.15
C ILE A 458 -39.26 -0.90 16.00
N TYR A 459 -38.07 -0.37 15.71
CA TYR A 459 -37.88 0.70 14.73
C TYR A 459 -37.28 0.16 13.43
N SER A 460 -37.70 0.72 12.30
CA SER A 460 -37.18 0.37 10.97
C SER A 460 -35.72 0.82 10.83
N SER A 461 -35.38 1.98 11.39
CA SER A 461 -33.99 2.46 11.46
C SER A 461 -33.71 3.35 12.68
N LEU A 462 -32.45 3.42 13.09
CA LEU A 462 -31.92 4.33 14.09
C LEU A 462 -30.70 5.07 13.51
N ARG A 463 -30.67 6.40 13.63
CA ARG A 463 -29.53 7.21 13.16
C ARG A 463 -29.08 8.21 14.20
N TRP A 464 -27.82 8.13 14.61
CA TRP A 464 -27.25 9.14 15.50
C TRP A 464 -27.18 10.48 14.74
N GLN A 465 -27.70 11.54 15.36
CA GLN A 465 -27.66 12.91 14.81
C GLN A 465 -26.50 13.70 15.41
N ASN A 466 -26.09 13.33 16.62
CA ASN A 466 -24.92 13.78 17.36
C ASN A 466 -24.72 12.81 18.56
N ALA A 467 -23.74 13.07 19.42
CA ALA A 467 -23.39 12.19 20.53
C ALA A 467 -24.51 11.97 21.58
N ASP A 468 -25.60 12.74 21.55
CA ASP A 468 -26.68 12.65 22.53
C ASP A 468 -28.05 12.31 21.96
N ILE A 469 -28.28 12.53 20.66
CA ILE A 469 -29.62 12.44 20.04
C ILE A 469 -29.62 11.43 18.91
N ILE A 470 -30.63 10.55 18.94
CA ILE A 470 -30.85 9.48 17.97
C ILE A 470 -32.19 9.72 17.31
N ARG A 471 -32.19 9.73 15.98
CA ARG A 471 -33.38 9.74 15.14
C ARG A 471 -33.93 8.33 15.03
N LEU A 472 -35.23 8.21 15.29
CA LEU A 472 -36.00 6.98 15.24
C LEU A 472 -36.87 7.00 13.98
N GLU A 473 -36.91 5.92 13.23
CA GLU A 473 -37.77 5.82 12.04
C GLU A 473 -38.61 4.56 12.05
N GLN A 474 -39.88 4.71 11.66
CA GLN A 474 -40.81 3.59 11.50
C GLN A 474 -41.74 3.89 10.32
N GLY A 475 -41.50 3.23 9.18
CA GLY A 475 -42.17 3.57 7.92
C GLY A 475 -42.04 5.06 7.59
N ASP A 476 -43.16 5.72 7.30
CA ASP A 476 -43.22 7.16 7.00
C ASP A 476 -43.21 8.07 8.25
N SER A 477 -42.96 7.51 9.43
CA SER A 477 -42.92 8.26 10.69
C SER A 477 -41.50 8.41 11.19
N SER A 478 -41.17 9.58 11.74
CA SER A 478 -39.91 9.80 12.43
C SER A 478 -40.12 10.40 13.81
N GLY A 479 -39.13 10.23 14.69
CA GLY A 479 -39.11 10.76 16.05
C GLY A 479 -37.68 10.92 16.55
N LEU A 480 -37.53 11.36 17.80
CA LEU A 480 -36.22 11.54 18.43
C LEU A 480 -36.21 10.93 19.83
N ALA A 481 -35.12 10.25 20.17
CA ALA A 481 -34.76 9.89 21.53
C ALA A 481 -33.38 10.46 21.88
N ASP A 482 -33.10 10.59 23.18
CA ASP A 482 -31.72 10.72 23.62
C ASP A 482 -31.05 9.35 23.77
N LYS A 483 -29.73 9.36 23.99
CA LYS A 483 -28.92 8.14 24.17
C LYS A 483 -29.32 7.27 25.37
N THR A 484 -30.17 7.77 26.27
CA THR A 484 -30.71 6.99 27.40
C THR A 484 -32.02 6.27 27.04
N GLY A 485 -32.57 6.54 25.85
CA GLY A 485 -33.84 6.00 25.40
C GLY A 485 -35.04 6.91 25.68
N LYS A 486 -34.83 8.05 26.34
CA LYS A 486 -35.93 8.97 26.63
C LYS A 486 -36.41 9.62 25.33
N ILE A 487 -37.69 9.44 25.04
CA ILE A 487 -38.34 10.05 23.87
C ILE A 487 -38.36 11.58 24.03
N LEU A 488 -37.69 12.27 23.11
CA LEU A 488 -37.68 13.73 22.98
C LEU A 488 -38.81 14.21 22.06
N ARG A 489 -39.09 13.45 20.99
CA ARG A 489 -40.21 13.66 20.07
C ARG A 489 -40.85 12.32 19.72
N PRO A 490 -42.18 12.18 19.85
CA PRO A 490 -42.87 10.95 19.48
C PRO A 490 -42.83 10.73 17.97
N LEU A 491 -43.01 9.46 17.55
CA LEU A 491 -43.16 9.13 16.13
C LEU A 491 -44.33 9.91 15.53
N THR A 492 -44.03 10.72 14.52
CA THR A 492 -45.00 11.56 13.83
C THR A 492 -44.93 11.25 12.34
N LYS A 493 -46.08 10.93 11.74
CA LYS A 493 -46.18 10.65 10.29
C LYS A 493 -45.78 11.89 9.50
N TYR A 494 -44.85 11.74 8.56
CA TYR A 494 -44.22 12.82 7.82
C TYR A 494 -43.52 13.87 8.70
N GLY A 495 -43.27 13.58 9.97
CA GLY A 495 -42.42 14.42 10.81
C GLY A 495 -41.01 14.43 10.24
N ALA A 496 -40.39 15.60 10.16
CA ALA A 496 -38.96 15.73 9.88
C ALA A 496 -38.31 16.40 11.08
N PHE A 497 -37.39 15.68 11.72
CA PHE A 497 -36.63 16.16 12.88
C PHE A 497 -35.13 16.08 12.56
N ASP A 498 -34.45 17.21 12.66
CA ASP A 498 -33.00 17.32 12.48
C ASP A 498 -32.39 17.99 13.72
N ALA A 499 -31.55 17.25 14.44
CA ALA A 499 -30.90 17.77 15.64
C ALA A 499 -29.66 18.58 15.26
N VAL A 500 -29.82 19.90 15.20
CA VAL A 500 -28.78 20.84 14.74
C VAL A 500 -27.75 21.20 15.82
N SER A 501 -28.00 20.78 17.07
CA SER A 501 -27.04 20.80 18.19
C SER A 501 -27.50 19.83 19.29
N PRO A 502 -26.71 19.62 20.36
CA PRO A 502 -27.14 18.82 21.51
C PRO A 502 -28.36 19.37 22.26
N SER A 503 -28.84 20.58 21.99
CA SER A 503 -29.98 21.17 22.71
C SER A 503 -31.09 21.71 21.80
N LEU A 504 -30.86 21.76 20.49
CA LEU A 504 -31.74 22.41 19.52
C LEU A 504 -32.11 21.46 18.38
N ILE A 505 -33.38 21.51 18.02
CA ILE A 505 -34.00 20.64 17.01
C ILE A 505 -34.72 21.53 16.00
N VAL A 506 -34.41 21.32 14.72
CA VAL A 506 -35.24 21.82 13.62
C VAL A 506 -36.32 20.78 13.37
N GLU A 507 -37.57 21.20 13.41
CA GLU A 507 -38.71 20.32 13.15
C GLU A 507 -39.66 20.92 12.11
N ARG A 508 -40.12 20.09 11.16
CA ARG A 508 -41.10 20.48 10.15
C ARG A 508 -42.47 19.90 10.47
N ARG A 509 -43.47 20.77 10.54
CA ARG A 509 -44.88 20.41 10.75
C ARG A 509 -45.66 20.66 9.46
N TYR A 510 -46.31 19.64 8.94
CA TYR A 510 -47.17 19.76 7.77
C TYR A 510 -48.63 19.97 8.22
N THR A 511 -49.27 21.00 7.68
CA THR A 511 -50.73 21.21 7.75
C THR A 511 -51.29 21.13 6.33
N ASP A 512 -52.60 20.88 6.20
CA ASP A 512 -53.25 20.63 4.90
C ASP A 512 -53.04 21.74 3.85
N ASP A 513 -52.70 22.97 4.27
CA ASP A 513 -52.50 24.13 3.38
C ASP A 513 -51.04 24.64 3.28
N ALA A 514 -50.11 24.21 4.15
CA ALA A 514 -48.67 24.55 4.10
C ALA A 514 -47.84 23.83 5.17
N GLY A 515 -46.52 23.69 4.96
CA GLY A 515 -45.56 23.26 6.00
C GLY A 515 -44.96 24.45 6.77
N THR A 516 -44.83 24.35 8.09
CA THR A 516 -44.08 25.32 8.93
C THR A 516 -42.84 24.65 9.52
N THR A 517 -41.70 25.32 9.49
CA THR A 517 -40.46 24.86 10.10
C THR A 517 -40.15 25.65 11.36
N LEU A 518 -39.78 24.94 12.43
CA LEU A 518 -39.55 25.50 13.75
C LEU A 518 -38.14 25.18 14.21
N LEU A 519 -37.51 26.13 14.90
CA LEU A 519 -36.38 25.85 15.79
C LEU A 519 -36.92 25.72 17.21
N THR A 520 -36.71 24.56 17.82
CA THR A 520 -37.17 24.28 19.18
C THR A 520 -36.02 23.83 20.06
N ASN A 521 -36.16 23.99 21.37
CA ASN A 521 -35.29 23.30 22.31
C ASN A 521 -35.74 21.84 22.52
N LYS A 522 -34.96 21.07 23.28
CA LYS A 522 -35.28 19.67 23.63
C LYS A 522 -36.69 19.50 24.22
N GLN A 523 -37.21 20.48 24.96
CA GLN A 523 -38.54 20.45 25.58
C GLN A 523 -39.69 20.82 24.63
N GLY A 524 -39.39 21.23 23.39
CA GLY A 524 -40.39 21.63 22.41
C GLY A 524 -40.82 23.10 22.50
N GLN A 525 -40.15 23.91 23.32
CA GLN A 525 -40.37 25.35 23.32
C GLN A 525 -39.88 25.93 22.00
N ILE A 526 -40.76 26.67 21.32
CA ILE A 526 -40.45 27.30 20.03
C ILE A 526 -39.57 28.52 20.31
N LEU A 527 -38.38 28.51 19.71
CA LEU A 527 -37.44 29.62 19.75
C LEU A 527 -37.54 30.48 18.48
N TYR A 528 -37.88 29.86 17.35
CA TYR A 528 -38.09 30.53 16.08
C TYR A 528 -39.03 29.73 15.18
N GLN A 529 -39.80 30.41 14.32
CA GLN A 529 -40.71 29.78 13.36
C GLN A 529 -40.67 30.50 12.01
N ASN A 530 -40.70 29.73 10.91
CA ASN A 530 -40.79 30.28 9.55
C ASN A 530 -41.57 29.32 8.62
N LYS A 531 -42.48 29.87 7.81
CA LYS A 531 -43.34 29.12 6.88
C LYS A 531 -42.62 28.68 5.60
N SER A 532 -41.48 29.28 5.27
CA SER A 532 -40.78 29.06 4.01
C SER A 532 -39.36 28.50 4.19
N TRP A 533 -39.02 27.93 5.35
CA TRP A 533 -37.67 27.40 5.60
C TRP A 533 -37.39 26.13 4.78
N GLU A 534 -36.64 26.26 3.68
CA GLU A 534 -36.23 25.17 2.79
C GLU A 534 -34.76 24.74 2.99
N PHE A 535 -34.37 23.60 2.39
CA PHE A 535 -33.01 23.02 2.51
C PHE A 535 -32.27 22.92 1.17
N SER A 536 -32.70 23.64 0.12
CA SER A 536 -32.00 23.67 -1.18
C SER A 536 -30.62 24.34 -1.07
N ALA A 537 -29.65 23.89 -1.87
CA ALA A 537 -28.26 24.33 -1.81
C ALA A 537 -27.85 25.10 -3.08
N SER A 538 -27.14 26.22 -2.91
CA SER A 538 -26.45 26.96 -3.98
C SER A 538 -24.97 26.54 -4.04
N THR A 539 -24.33 26.70 -5.20
CA THR A 539 -22.91 26.37 -5.43
C THR A 539 -21.94 27.16 -4.52
N TYR A 540 -22.28 28.38 -4.14
CA TYR A 540 -21.47 29.20 -3.22
C TYR A 540 -21.65 28.82 -1.74
N ASN A 541 -22.68 28.05 -1.41
CA ASN A 541 -23.19 27.94 -0.06
C ASN A 541 -22.19 27.31 0.92
N ARG A 542 -21.32 26.41 0.46
CA ARG A 542 -20.33 25.71 1.30
C ARG A 542 -18.89 25.90 0.84
N LEU A 543 -18.62 26.93 0.04
CA LEU A 543 -17.31 27.10 -0.62
C LEU A 543 -16.15 27.19 0.39
N LEU A 544 -16.39 27.78 1.56
CA LEU A 544 -15.41 27.90 2.65
C LEU A 544 -15.33 26.66 3.56
N ALA A 545 -16.18 25.65 3.37
CA ALA A 545 -16.17 24.44 4.20
C ALA A 545 -15.07 23.45 3.73
N PRO A 546 -14.33 22.80 4.65
CA PRO A 546 -13.24 21.88 4.31
C PRO A 546 -13.70 20.63 3.52
N ASP A 547 -14.98 20.25 3.57
CA ASP A 547 -15.58 19.13 2.82
C ASP A 547 -16.86 19.55 2.07
N ALA A 548 -16.81 20.60 1.26
CA ALA A 548 -17.99 21.13 0.56
C ALA A 548 -18.77 20.08 -0.25
N ASN A 549 -18.10 19.01 -0.67
CA ASN A 549 -18.65 17.92 -1.50
C ASN A 549 -19.40 16.82 -0.70
N LYS A 550 -19.36 16.82 0.64
CA LYS A 550 -20.10 15.84 1.47
C LYS A 550 -21.43 16.43 1.96
N THR A 551 -22.51 15.66 1.89
CA THR A 551 -23.79 16.01 2.55
C THR A 551 -23.65 15.86 4.06
N ARG A 552 -23.47 16.96 4.79
CA ARG A 552 -23.48 16.97 6.25
C ARG A 552 -24.90 17.21 6.81
N PRO A 553 -25.23 16.67 8.00
CA PRO A 553 -26.43 17.05 8.74
C PRO A 553 -26.51 18.57 8.91
N LEU A 554 -27.74 19.08 9.02
CA LEU A 554 -27.98 20.49 9.31
C LEU A 554 -27.37 20.83 10.68
N GLN A 555 -26.58 21.89 10.79
CA GLN A 555 -25.93 22.30 12.04
C GLN A 555 -25.69 23.80 12.07
N PHE A 556 -25.55 24.36 13.28
CA PHE A 556 -25.05 25.72 13.45
C PHE A 556 -23.59 25.78 13.00
N ASN A 557 -23.27 26.76 12.16
CA ASN A 557 -21.89 27.06 11.79
C ASN A 557 -21.57 28.48 12.21
N SER A 558 -20.50 28.64 13.00
CA SER A 558 -20.11 29.95 13.57
C SER A 558 -21.23 30.60 14.40
N GLY A 559 -22.04 29.79 15.08
CA GLY A 559 -23.15 30.27 15.93
C GLY A 559 -24.43 30.64 15.18
N LEU A 560 -24.44 30.52 13.84
CA LEU A 560 -25.59 30.86 13.00
C LEU A 560 -26.09 29.64 12.22
N LEU A 561 -27.40 29.57 12.05
CA LEU A 561 -28.08 28.60 11.19
C LEU A 561 -28.89 29.36 10.15
N LYS A 562 -28.66 29.05 8.86
CA LYS A 562 -29.29 29.76 7.75
C LYS A 562 -30.77 29.39 7.61
N VAL A 563 -31.61 30.41 7.54
CA VAL A 563 -33.04 30.29 7.20
C VAL A 563 -33.17 30.52 5.69
N ARG A 564 -33.60 29.51 4.93
CA ARG A 564 -33.67 29.61 3.45
C ARG A 564 -35.14 29.79 3.04
N GLY A 565 -35.48 30.73 2.17
CA GLY A 565 -36.84 30.95 1.66
C GLY A 565 -36.91 31.25 0.16
N TYR A 566 -38.13 31.35 -0.40
CA TYR A 566 -38.39 31.64 -1.83
C TYR A 566 -37.94 33.05 -2.25
N SER A 567 -38.02 34.02 -1.35
CA SER A 567 -37.33 35.31 -1.44
C SER A 567 -35.93 35.12 -0.87
N HIS A 568 -34.90 35.62 -1.57
CA HIS A 568 -33.48 35.57 -1.20
C HIS A 568 -33.15 36.31 0.11
N GLU A 569 -33.71 35.84 1.22
CA GLU A 569 -33.54 36.43 2.54
C GLU A 569 -32.23 35.89 3.11
N ASN A 570 -31.23 36.77 3.24
CA ASN A 570 -29.97 36.48 3.91
C ASN A 570 -30.16 36.46 5.42
N GLN A 571 -31.08 35.60 5.87
CA GLN A 571 -31.54 35.46 7.23
C GLN A 571 -30.92 34.24 7.88
N PHE A 572 -30.48 34.44 9.11
CA PHE A 572 -29.92 33.41 9.95
C PHE A 572 -30.60 33.50 11.32
N VAL A 573 -30.61 32.39 12.05
CA VAL A 573 -30.96 32.40 13.46
C VAL A 573 -29.75 32.00 14.27
N ASP A 574 -29.57 32.64 15.42
CA ASP A 574 -28.60 32.17 16.41
C ASP A 574 -29.19 31.05 17.28
N SER A 575 -28.38 30.50 18.20
CA SER A 575 -28.80 29.41 19.08
C SER A 575 -29.94 29.78 20.06
N THR A 576 -30.27 31.07 20.19
CA THR A 576 -31.41 31.55 21.00
C THR A 576 -32.68 31.69 20.19
N GLY A 577 -32.62 31.51 18.86
CA GLY A 577 -33.72 31.76 17.94
C GLY A 577 -33.84 33.22 17.49
N LYS A 578 -32.89 34.08 17.87
CA LYS A 578 -32.89 35.48 17.43
C LYS A 578 -32.49 35.55 15.96
N LEU A 579 -33.28 36.28 15.17
CA LEU A 579 -33.01 36.55 13.77
C LEU A 579 -31.80 37.48 13.62
N VAL A 580 -30.90 37.11 12.71
CA VAL A 580 -29.74 37.88 12.26
C VAL A 580 -29.84 38.01 10.75
N ALA A 581 -30.19 39.20 10.28
CA ALA A 581 -30.41 39.49 8.87
C ALA A 581 -29.19 40.21 8.24
N PHE A 582 -28.88 39.84 7.01
CA PHE A 582 -27.78 40.36 6.19
C PHE A 582 -28.33 41.04 4.91
N ASP A 583 -29.39 41.83 5.07
CA ASP A 583 -30.19 42.40 3.99
C ASP A 583 -29.43 43.38 3.08
N GLN A 584 -28.25 43.86 3.51
CA GLN A 584 -27.40 44.70 2.69
C GLN A 584 -26.70 43.95 1.54
N TYR A 585 -26.78 42.62 1.49
CA TYR A 585 -26.23 41.78 0.44
C TYR A 585 -27.35 41.15 -0.41
N GLU A 586 -27.05 40.85 -1.67
CA GLU A 586 -27.93 40.07 -2.55
C GLU A 586 -27.93 38.58 -2.12
N TYR A 587 -26.76 38.05 -1.72
CA TYR A 587 -26.61 36.68 -1.24
C TYR A 587 -25.51 36.55 -0.18
N VAL A 588 -25.71 35.68 0.81
CA VAL A 588 -24.69 35.27 1.79
C VAL A 588 -24.73 33.74 1.91
N GLY A 589 -23.60 33.06 1.74
CA GLY A 589 -23.45 31.59 1.90
C GLY A 589 -23.57 31.11 3.36
N ASP A 590 -23.41 29.81 3.60
CA ASP A 590 -23.29 29.31 4.97
C ASP A 590 -21.96 29.81 5.57
N PHE A 591 -22.00 30.22 6.84
CA PHE A 591 -20.77 30.56 7.55
C PHE A 591 -19.91 29.32 7.77
N SER A 592 -18.59 29.45 7.65
CA SER A 592 -17.60 28.45 8.07
C SER A 592 -16.42 29.18 8.67
N ASN A 593 -15.96 28.77 9.86
CA ASN A 593 -14.88 29.44 10.59
C ASN A 593 -15.08 30.97 10.75
N GLY A 594 -16.32 31.41 10.95
CA GLY A 594 -16.68 32.82 11.12
C GLY A 594 -16.80 33.62 9.82
N LEU A 595 -16.63 32.99 8.65
CA LEU A 595 -16.61 33.63 7.33
C LEU A 595 -17.69 33.09 6.40
N ALA A 596 -18.21 33.94 5.51
CA ALA A 596 -19.14 33.56 4.45
C ALA A 596 -18.78 34.27 3.15
N VAL A 597 -19.05 33.60 2.02
CA VAL A 597 -19.06 34.24 0.70
C VAL A 597 -20.30 35.13 0.63
N ALA A 598 -20.15 36.36 0.16
CA ALA A 598 -21.25 37.30 -0.03
C ALA A 598 -21.24 37.91 -1.43
N ILE A 599 -22.42 38.27 -1.93
CA ILE A 599 -22.65 38.91 -3.22
C ILE A 599 -23.39 40.23 -2.97
N ASN A 600 -22.89 41.34 -3.53
CA ASN A 600 -23.56 42.63 -3.45
C ASN A 600 -24.60 42.81 -4.58
N GLN A 601 -25.35 43.90 -4.55
CA GLN A 601 -26.39 44.22 -5.55
C GLN A 601 -25.86 44.42 -6.99
N GLU A 602 -24.55 44.59 -7.16
CA GLU A 602 -23.87 44.67 -8.46
C GLU A 602 -23.33 43.31 -8.93
N LYS A 603 -23.73 42.22 -8.26
CA LYS A 603 -23.28 40.84 -8.50
C LYS A 603 -21.78 40.63 -8.30
N ARG A 604 -21.12 41.47 -7.50
CA ARG A 604 -19.71 41.29 -7.12
C ARG A 604 -19.58 40.42 -5.88
N VAL A 605 -18.61 39.52 -5.92
CA VAL A 605 -18.36 38.51 -4.89
C VAL A 605 -17.26 38.97 -3.93
N GLY A 606 -17.38 38.63 -2.65
CA GLY A 606 -16.35 38.84 -1.63
C GLY A 606 -16.54 37.92 -0.41
N ILE A 607 -15.78 38.17 0.66
CA ILE A 607 -15.86 37.42 1.92
C ILE A 607 -16.21 38.38 3.04
N ILE A 608 -17.21 38.03 3.84
CA ILE A 608 -17.60 38.77 5.04
C ILE A 608 -17.44 37.88 6.28
N ASN A 609 -17.33 38.51 7.44
CA ASN A 609 -17.45 37.81 8.72
C ASN A 609 -18.87 37.93 9.32
N ILE A 610 -19.10 37.22 10.43
CA ILE A 610 -20.38 37.23 11.16
C ILE A 610 -20.83 38.63 11.62
N ASN A 611 -19.91 39.59 11.74
CA ASN A 611 -20.18 40.98 12.11
C ASN A 611 -20.41 41.88 10.90
N LYS A 612 -20.63 41.31 9.70
CA LYS A 612 -20.86 42.02 8.43
C LYS A 612 -19.63 42.83 7.95
N LYS A 613 -18.46 42.61 8.53
CA LYS A 613 -17.22 43.24 8.07
C LYS A 613 -16.70 42.48 6.87
N GLU A 614 -16.36 43.21 5.81
CA GLU A 614 -15.65 42.67 4.65
C GLU A 614 -14.25 42.23 5.07
N VAL A 615 -13.98 40.92 4.96
CA VAL A 615 -12.66 40.30 5.11
C VAL A 615 -11.94 40.30 3.76
N TYR A 616 -12.69 40.07 2.68
CA TYR A 616 -12.27 40.34 1.32
C TYR A 616 -13.32 41.22 0.63
N PRO A 617 -12.94 42.36 0.01
CA PRO A 617 -13.89 43.30 -0.59
C PRO A 617 -14.82 42.67 -1.63
N LEU A 618 -16.08 43.11 -1.70
CA LEU A 618 -17.06 42.64 -2.70
C LEU A 618 -16.80 43.28 -4.07
N VAL A 619 -15.69 42.89 -4.71
CA VAL A 619 -15.21 43.45 -5.99
C VAL A 619 -14.91 42.39 -7.05
N LEU A 620 -14.92 41.10 -6.66
CA LEU A 620 -14.55 39.99 -7.54
C LEU A 620 -15.67 39.69 -8.53
N ASP A 621 -15.29 39.25 -9.73
CA ASP A 621 -16.23 38.80 -10.75
C ASP A 621 -16.76 37.39 -10.41
N ASP A 622 -15.92 36.53 -9.81
CA ASP A 622 -16.28 35.15 -9.45
C ASP A 622 -15.34 34.56 -8.36
N MET A 623 -15.83 33.54 -7.65
CA MET A 623 -15.08 32.69 -6.73
C MET A 623 -15.48 31.21 -6.88
N ALA A 624 -14.50 30.32 -7.05
CA ALA A 624 -14.75 28.90 -7.23
C ALA A 624 -13.79 28.03 -6.40
N GLY A 625 -14.20 26.81 -6.05
CA GLY A 625 -13.36 25.89 -5.28
C GLY A 625 -12.17 25.43 -6.14
N ALA A 626 -10.95 25.59 -5.63
CA ALA A 626 -9.75 25.08 -6.30
C ALA A 626 -9.36 23.70 -5.75
N ASP A 627 -9.39 23.53 -4.42
CA ASP A 627 -9.24 22.23 -3.75
C ASP A 627 -9.86 22.26 -2.32
N ASN A 628 -9.48 21.31 -1.46
CA ASN A 628 -9.99 21.22 -0.09
C ASN A 628 -9.60 22.41 0.80
N GLU A 629 -8.54 23.15 0.45
CA GLU A 629 -7.98 24.24 1.26
C GLU A 629 -8.04 25.61 0.56
N LEU A 630 -8.15 25.62 -0.78
CA LEU A 630 -8.00 26.80 -1.61
C LEU A 630 -9.26 27.14 -2.42
N ILE A 631 -9.43 28.43 -2.64
CA ILE A 631 -10.48 29.04 -3.45
C ILE A 631 -9.81 29.90 -4.52
N GLN A 632 -10.23 29.73 -5.76
CA GLN A 632 -9.83 30.59 -6.86
C GLN A 632 -10.67 31.87 -6.88
N MET A 633 -9.99 33.01 -6.99
CA MET A 633 -10.58 34.34 -7.18
C MET A 633 -10.42 34.78 -8.63
N LYS A 634 -11.42 35.47 -9.19
CA LYS A 634 -11.33 36.07 -10.52
C LYS A 634 -11.75 37.54 -10.50
N GLN A 635 -10.97 38.41 -11.13
CA GLN A 635 -11.30 39.82 -11.33
C GLN A 635 -10.60 40.37 -12.58
N GLY A 636 -11.37 40.94 -13.51
CA GLY A 636 -10.82 41.62 -14.69
C GLY A 636 -9.94 40.74 -15.57
N GLY A 637 -10.25 39.44 -15.67
CA GLY A 637 -9.45 38.46 -16.41
C GLY A 637 -8.15 38.03 -15.71
N LYS A 638 -7.93 38.45 -14.47
CA LYS A 638 -6.85 37.96 -13.61
C LYS A 638 -7.37 36.98 -12.58
N VAL A 639 -6.53 36.02 -12.21
CA VAL A 639 -6.82 34.97 -11.26
C VAL A 639 -5.84 35.03 -10.08
N GLY A 640 -6.32 34.61 -8.91
CA GLY A 640 -5.56 34.50 -7.67
C GLY A 640 -6.12 33.37 -6.80
N LEU A 641 -5.45 33.06 -5.70
CA LEU A 641 -5.85 32.00 -4.77
C LEU A 641 -6.00 32.55 -3.34
N LEU A 642 -7.10 32.19 -2.69
CA LEU A 642 -7.40 32.43 -1.28
C LEU A 642 -7.36 31.09 -0.55
N ARG A 643 -6.93 31.10 0.71
CA ARG A 643 -7.23 30.00 1.63
C ARG A 643 -8.67 30.12 2.13
N LYS A 644 -9.27 29.00 2.54
CA LYS A 644 -10.65 28.97 3.10
C LYS A 644 -10.81 29.74 4.42
N ASP A 645 -9.71 30.15 5.06
CA ASP A 645 -9.71 31.08 6.20
C ASP A 645 -9.74 32.57 5.80
N GLY A 646 -9.84 32.87 4.50
CA GLY A 646 -9.87 34.23 3.97
C GLY A 646 -8.49 34.87 3.76
N THR A 647 -7.38 34.17 4.02
CA THR A 647 -6.03 34.71 3.77
C THR A 647 -5.62 34.57 2.30
N VAL A 648 -5.16 35.67 1.70
CA VAL A 648 -4.69 35.67 0.30
C VAL A 648 -3.43 34.83 0.19
N PHE A 649 -3.49 33.76 -0.60
CA PHE A 649 -2.34 32.91 -0.92
C PHE A 649 -1.60 33.45 -2.15
N LEU A 650 -2.29 33.61 -3.28
CA LEU A 650 -1.76 34.23 -4.50
C LEU A 650 -2.64 35.44 -4.89
N ARG A 651 -2.00 36.58 -5.18
CA ARG A 651 -2.69 37.81 -5.58
C ARG A 651 -3.27 37.70 -6.99
N LEU A 652 -4.25 38.55 -7.31
CA LEU A 652 -4.87 38.70 -8.64
C LEU A 652 -3.90 39.34 -9.65
N GLU A 653 -2.84 38.64 -10.04
CA GLU A 653 -1.84 39.13 -10.99
C GLU A 653 -1.59 38.17 -12.17
N TYR A 654 -2.14 36.96 -12.10
CA TYR A 654 -1.92 35.90 -13.09
C TYR A 654 -3.07 35.84 -14.09
N GLU A 655 -2.79 35.47 -15.33
CA GLU A 655 -3.81 35.11 -16.32
C GLU A 655 -4.39 33.72 -16.04
N ASP A 656 -3.57 32.81 -15.52
CA ASP A 656 -3.94 31.43 -15.25
C ASP A 656 -3.08 30.82 -14.12
N ILE A 657 -3.65 29.89 -13.35
CA ILE A 657 -2.98 29.17 -12.24
C ILE A 657 -3.45 27.72 -12.22
N ASP A 658 -2.52 26.81 -12.48
CA ASP A 658 -2.75 25.36 -12.47
C ASP A 658 -1.91 24.67 -11.40
N ARG A 659 -2.53 23.85 -10.56
CA ARG A 659 -1.81 23.00 -9.62
C ARG A 659 -1.34 21.73 -10.32
N ILE A 660 -0.05 21.40 -10.16
CA ILE A 660 0.48 20.13 -10.66
C ILE A 660 -0.05 19.00 -9.76
N TYR A 661 -0.77 18.05 -10.37
CA TYR A 661 -1.37 16.89 -9.69
C TYR A 661 -0.35 16.12 -8.82
N ASP A 662 -0.78 15.63 -7.65
CA ASP A 662 0.06 14.98 -6.64
C ASP A 662 1.26 15.80 -6.12
N THR A 663 1.27 17.12 -6.32
CA THR A 663 2.33 17.99 -5.80
C THR A 663 1.77 19.23 -5.09
N THR A 664 2.68 20.02 -4.53
CA THR A 664 2.43 21.33 -3.91
C THR A 664 2.86 22.49 -4.82
N LEU A 665 3.08 22.21 -6.11
CA LEU A 665 3.60 23.17 -7.09
C LEU A 665 2.48 23.72 -7.97
N TYR A 666 2.64 24.98 -8.39
CA TYR A 666 1.69 25.70 -9.23
C TYR A 666 2.40 26.22 -10.47
N ILE A 667 1.86 25.91 -11.64
CA ILE A 667 2.22 26.58 -12.91
C ILE A 667 1.37 27.83 -13.00
N VAL A 668 2.02 28.97 -13.24
CA VAL A 668 1.35 30.27 -13.33
C VAL A 668 1.65 30.96 -14.65
N THR A 669 0.65 31.60 -15.23
CA THR A 669 0.80 32.36 -16.48
C THR A 669 0.71 33.86 -16.21
N ARG A 670 1.72 34.61 -16.65
CA ARG A 670 1.77 36.07 -16.54
C ARG A 670 2.35 36.67 -17.81
N ASN A 671 1.64 37.62 -18.42
CA ASN A 671 2.04 38.25 -19.69
C ASN A 671 2.28 37.20 -20.80
N GLY A 672 1.46 36.15 -20.86
CA GLY A 672 1.58 35.06 -21.82
C GLY A 672 2.76 34.11 -21.63
N LYS A 673 3.51 34.22 -20.51
CA LYS A 673 4.64 33.32 -20.20
C LYS A 673 4.36 32.52 -18.93
N LYS A 674 4.81 31.26 -18.91
CA LYS A 674 4.67 30.32 -17.79
C LYS A 674 5.84 30.40 -16.83
N GLY A 675 5.55 30.24 -15.54
CA GLY A 675 6.49 30.09 -14.44
C GLY A 675 5.98 29.07 -13.42
N VAL A 676 6.76 28.80 -12.37
CA VAL A 676 6.42 27.83 -11.33
C VAL A 676 6.62 28.42 -9.94
N LEU A 677 5.62 28.22 -9.08
CA LEU A 677 5.61 28.59 -7.67
C LEU A 677 5.46 27.33 -6.79
N ASN A 678 5.94 27.39 -5.54
CA ASN A 678 5.63 26.37 -4.53
C ASN A 678 4.41 26.77 -3.65
N ALA A 679 4.05 25.93 -2.68
CA ALA A 679 2.93 26.18 -1.76
C ALA A 679 3.11 27.35 -0.77
N GLU A 680 4.32 27.93 -0.69
CA GLU A 680 4.56 29.18 0.03
C GLU A 680 4.49 30.41 -0.90
N GLY A 681 4.25 30.21 -2.19
CA GLY A 681 4.26 31.26 -3.21
C GLY A 681 5.66 31.70 -3.64
N LYS A 682 6.71 30.95 -3.27
CA LYS A 682 8.08 31.21 -3.72
C LYS A 682 8.21 30.87 -5.19
N VAL A 683 8.77 31.80 -5.97
CA VAL A 683 9.10 31.59 -7.38
C VAL A 683 10.25 30.58 -7.50
N LEU A 684 9.98 29.43 -8.11
CA LEU A 684 10.98 28.43 -8.50
C LEU A 684 11.46 28.67 -9.93
N LEU A 685 10.51 28.89 -10.84
CA LEU A 685 10.78 29.33 -12.22
C LEU A 685 10.06 30.66 -12.47
N PRO A 686 10.77 31.72 -12.89
CA PRO A 686 10.10 32.97 -13.26
C PRO A 686 9.19 32.75 -14.47
N ALA A 687 8.15 33.58 -14.60
CA ALA A 687 7.27 33.60 -15.77
C ALA A 687 8.02 34.12 -17.01
N ALA A 688 8.79 33.24 -17.64
CA ALA A 688 9.72 33.56 -18.72
C ALA A 688 9.74 32.48 -19.82
N TYR A 689 8.98 31.41 -19.67
CA TYR A 689 8.93 30.27 -20.58
C TYR A 689 7.65 30.30 -21.41
N ASP A 690 7.72 29.79 -22.63
CA ASP A 690 6.55 29.60 -23.50
C ASP A 690 5.71 28.44 -22.99
N GLU A 691 6.37 27.35 -22.62
CA GLU A 691 5.74 26.12 -22.13
C GLU A 691 6.54 25.53 -20.96
N ILE A 692 5.84 24.96 -19.96
CA ILE A 692 6.44 24.23 -18.84
C ILE A 692 5.60 22.98 -18.60
N ARG A 693 6.23 21.81 -18.60
CA ARG A 693 5.61 20.53 -18.26
C ARG A 693 6.40 19.82 -17.18
N TYR A 694 5.73 19.42 -16.09
CA TYR A 694 6.35 18.65 -15.02
C TYR A 694 6.40 17.16 -15.36
N ASN A 695 7.56 16.53 -15.15
CA ASN A 695 7.78 15.11 -15.36
C ASN A 695 7.91 14.39 -14.01
N LYS A 696 6.91 13.60 -13.63
CA LYS A 696 6.84 12.89 -12.34
C LYS A 696 8.02 11.92 -12.10
N ASP A 697 8.53 11.28 -13.14
CA ASP A 697 9.55 10.22 -13.00
C ASP A 697 10.94 10.79 -12.72
N THR A 698 11.22 12.00 -13.25
CA THR A 698 12.50 12.70 -13.00
C THR A 698 12.41 13.79 -11.96
N GLN A 699 11.20 14.27 -11.68
CA GLN A 699 10.95 15.50 -10.91
C GLN A 699 11.57 16.76 -11.56
N PHE A 700 11.78 16.73 -12.88
CA PHE A 700 12.25 17.88 -13.67
C PHE A 700 11.09 18.55 -14.42
N PHE A 701 11.36 19.76 -14.90
CA PHE A 701 10.51 20.49 -15.83
C PHE A 701 11.08 20.40 -17.24
N ASP A 702 10.27 19.93 -18.18
CA ASP A 702 10.51 20.16 -19.60
C ASP A 702 10.06 21.60 -19.91
N VAL A 703 10.94 22.39 -20.51
CA VAL A 703 10.67 23.81 -20.75
C VAL A 703 10.92 24.18 -22.20
N THR A 704 10.08 25.09 -22.71
CA THR A 704 10.29 25.74 -24.00
C THR A 704 10.49 27.23 -23.79
N LYS A 705 11.56 27.79 -24.35
CA LYS A 705 11.84 29.23 -24.32
C LYS A 705 12.29 29.71 -25.69
N ASP A 706 11.58 30.70 -26.23
CA ASP A 706 11.82 31.28 -27.55
C ASP A 706 11.81 30.18 -28.65
N GLY A 707 10.92 29.19 -28.50
CA GLY A 707 10.80 28.03 -29.39
C GLY A 707 11.92 26.99 -29.25
N LYS A 708 12.80 27.10 -28.25
CA LYS A 708 13.88 26.14 -27.97
C LYS A 708 13.57 25.29 -26.74
N GLU A 709 13.88 24.00 -26.81
CA GLU A 709 13.56 23.00 -25.79
C GLU A 709 14.74 22.75 -24.84
N GLY A 710 14.42 22.55 -23.56
CA GLY A 710 15.36 22.23 -22.51
C GLY A 710 14.73 21.50 -21.33
N MET A 711 15.55 21.18 -20.33
CA MET A 711 15.15 20.51 -19.10
C MET A 711 15.75 21.25 -17.89
N VAL A 712 14.93 21.53 -16.90
CA VAL A 712 15.30 22.32 -15.71
C VAL A 712 14.91 21.54 -14.46
N ALA A 713 15.81 21.48 -13.47
CA ALA A 713 15.52 20.89 -12.18
C ALA A 713 14.50 21.73 -11.39
N ILE A 714 13.94 21.14 -10.33
CA ILE A 714 12.92 21.81 -9.51
C ILE A 714 13.41 23.11 -8.85
N ASP A 715 14.72 23.23 -8.60
CA ASP A 715 15.36 24.41 -8.02
C ASP A 715 15.69 25.51 -9.05
N GLY A 716 15.38 25.29 -10.33
CA GLY A 716 15.67 26.21 -11.42
C GLY A 716 17.01 25.96 -12.13
N THR A 717 17.80 24.97 -11.71
CA THR A 717 19.07 24.62 -12.36
C THR A 717 18.82 24.04 -13.74
N ALA A 718 19.41 24.64 -14.78
CA ALA A 718 19.33 24.10 -16.14
C ALA A 718 20.13 22.79 -16.23
N ILE A 719 19.44 21.68 -16.46
CA ILE A 719 20.05 20.37 -16.73
C ILE A 719 20.42 20.29 -18.22
N VAL A 720 19.47 20.65 -19.09
CA VAL A 720 19.68 20.86 -20.51
C VAL A 720 19.18 22.28 -20.84
N PRO A 721 20.04 23.22 -21.21
CA PRO A 721 19.60 24.60 -21.46
C PRO A 721 18.64 24.65 -22.66
N PRO A 722 17.60 25.52 -22.64
CA PRO A 722 16.64 25.66 -23.73
C PRO A 722 17.25 26.40 -24.93
N VAL A 723 18.16 25.72 -25.64
CA VAL A 723 18.86 26.23 -26.83
C VAL A 723 18.74 25.28 -28.02
N TYR A 724 18.08 24.14 -27.84
CA TYR A 724 17.95 23.08 -28.84
C TYR A 724 16.63 23.21 -29.60
N ASP A 725 16.66 22.89 -30.90
CA ASP A 725 15.49 22.89 -31.78
C ASP A 725 14.53 21.72 -31.48
N TYR A 726 15.02 20.71 -30.77
CA TYR A 726 14.32 19.47 -30.45
C TYR A 726 15.05 18.77 -29.31
N LEU A 727 14.30 18.15 -28.39
CA LEU A 727 14.80 17.34 -27.30
C LEU A 727 13.91 16.10 -27.11
N GLU A 728 14.52 14.92 -27.10
CA GLU A 728 13.86 13.66 -26.77
C GLU A 728 14.65 12.89 -25.70
N GLN A 729 13.94 12.45 -24.67
CA GLN A 729 14.51 11.76 -23.51
C GLN A 729 14.62 10.25 -23.73
N ASN A 730 15.57 9.60 -23.04
CA ASN A 730 15.68 8.14 -22.98
C ASN A 730 14.39 7.54 -22.39
N GLN A 731 13.85 6.53 -23.07
CA GLN A 731 12.63 5.83 -22.66
C GLN A 731 12.99 4.47 -22.05
N HIS A 732 12.74 4.29 -20.75
CA HIS A 732 12.75 2.97 -20.13
C HIS A 732 11.92 2.95 -18.84
N TRP A 733 11.11 1.90 -18.66
CA TRP A 733 10.37 1.69 -17.42
C TRP A 733 11.33 1.37 -16.27
N GLY A 734 11.16 2.04 -15.12
CA GLY A 734 11.89 1.70 -13.89
C GLY A 734 13.31 2.28 -13.75
N THR A 735 13.68 3.33 -14.49
CA THR A 735 14.94 4.06 -14.25
C THR A 735 14.71 5.55 -14.07
N ASN A 736 15.34 6.14 -13.06
CA ASN A 736 15.35 7.58 -12.82
C ASN A 736 16.27 8.35 -13.81
N SER A 737 16.96 7.66 -14.73
CA SER A 737 17.89 8.28 -15.67
C SER A 737 17.26 8.37 -17.06
N ARG A 738 16.90 9.59 -17.45
CA ARG A 738 16.37 9.95 -18.79
C ARG A 738 17.46 10.26 -19.81
N PHE A 739 18.71 9.95 -19.46
CA PHE A 739 19.89 10.17 -20.31
C PHE A 739 20.38 8.85 -20.93
N PRO A 740 21.07 8.90 -22.08
CA PRO A 740 21.36 10.09 -22.88
C PRO A 740 20.10 10.68 -23.53
N VAL A 741 20.06 12.00 -23.66
CA VAL A 741 18.97 12.69 -24.38
C VAL A 741 19.40 12.95 -25.82
N LEU A 742 18.50 12.80 -26.77
CA LEU A 742 18.71 13.15 -28.17
C LEU A 742 18.28 14.60 -28.37
N VAL A 743 19.18 15.45 -28.87
CA VAL A 743 18.89 16.87 -29.14
C VAL A 743 19.20 17.24 -30.57
N LYS A 744 18.53 18.28 -31.09
CA LYS A 744 18.85 18.89 -32.39
C LYS A 744 19.41 20.29 -32.20
N GLN A 745 20.54 20.57 -32.82
CA GLN A 745 21.16 21.89 -32.88
C GLN A 745 21.50 22.23 -34.33
N GLY A 746 20.72 23.13 -34.94
CA GLY A 746 20.84 23.43 -36.37
C GLY A 746 20.50 22.21 -37.23
N GLU A 747 21.41 21.79 -38.11
CA GLU A 747 21.21 20.60 -38.95
C GLU A 747 21.53 19.28 -38.25
N TRP A 748 22.12 19.31 -37.05
CA TRP A 748 22.68 18.11 -36.42
C TRP A 748 21.82 17.62 -35.27
N TYR A 749 21.57 16.31 -35.26
CA TYR A 749 21.19 15.53 -34.10
C TYR A 749 22.45 15.01 -33.39
N LEU A 750 22.43 15.05 -32.06
CA LEU A 750 23.48 14.54 -31.18
C LEU A 750 22.88 14.03 -29.86
N TYR A 751 23.63 13.21 -29.13
CA TYR A 751 23.24 12.82 -27.77
C TYR A 751 23.98 13.63 -26.72
N LEU A 752 23.31 13.98 -25.63
CA LEU A 752 23.93 14.54 -24.43
C LEU A 752 23.90 13.54 -23.29
N ASP A 753 25.00 13.46 -22.54
CA ASP A 753 25.07 12.70 -21.28
C ASP A 753 24.40 13.45 -20.12
N GLU A 754 24.40 12.84 -18.93
CA GLU A 754 23.82 13.40 -17.70
C GLU A 754 24.47 14.72 -17.25
N GLN A 755 25.65 15.07 -17.78
CA GLN A 755 26.35 16.32 -17.52
C GLN A 755 26.13 17.35 -18.64
N GLY A 756 25.25 17.05 -19.60
CA GLY A 756 24.99 17.90 -20.76
C GLY A 756 26.12 17.91 -21.80
N LYS A 757 27.07 16.97 -21.73
CA LYS A 757 28.18 16.87 -22.69
C LYS A 757 27.78 16.01 -23.88
N PRO A 758 28.17 16.39 -25.11
CA PRO A 758 27.88 15.60 -26.29
C PRO A 758 28.63 14.26 -26.28
N LEU A 759 27.92 13.17 -26.55
CA LEU A 759 28.52 11.87 -26.90
C LEU A 759 29.17 11.95 -28.30
N PRO A 760 30.11 11.06 -28.65
CA PRO A 760 30.93 11.18 -29.87
C PRO A 760 30.17 10.82 -31.17
N TRP A 761 28.84 11.00 -31.22
CA TRP A 761 27.99 10.59 -32.33
C TRP A 761 27.07 11.74 -32.77
N ARG A 762 27.01 11.99 -34.08
CA ARG A 762 26.08 12.96 -34.68
C ARG A 762 25.51 12.46 -35.99
N SER A 763 24.32 12.96 -36.36
CA SER A 763 23.76 12.74 -37.68
C SER A 763 22.93 13.92 -38.16
N LYS A 764 22.74 14.07 -39.46
CA LYS A 764 21.74 15.00 -40.01
C LYS A 764 20.32 14.42 -40.00
N LYS A 765 20.20 13.10 -39.75
CA LYS A 765 18.92 12.39 -39.73
C LYS A 765 18.66 11.81 -38.34
N LYS A 766 17.39 11.87 -37.94
CA LYS A 766 16.86 11.11 -36.81
C LYS A 766 15.99 10.00 -37.38
N LYS A 767 16.04 8.80 -36.80
CA LYS A 767 15.06 7.75 -37.10
C LYS A 767 13.71 8.10 -36.45
N GLY A 768 12.67 8.31 -37.24
CA GLY A 768 11.31 8.60 -36.78
C GLY A 768 10.42 7.36 -36.82
N TYR A 769 9.21 7.46 -36.25
CA TYR A 769 8.15 6.44 -36.40
C TYR A 769 7.44 6.48 -37.77
N ASP A 770 7.78 7.45 -38.63
CA ASP A 770 7.16 7.71 -39.94
C ASP A 770 8.17 7.68 -41.12
N GLU A 771 9.17 6.77 -41.10
CA GLU A 771 9.93 6.38 -42.30
C GLU A 771 10.02 4.86 -42.46
#